data_AF-A0A3B8Z1J5-F1
#
_entry.id   AF-A0A3B8Z1J5-F1
#
_cell.length_a   1.000
_cell.length_b   1.000
_cell.length_c   1.000
_cell.angle_alpha   90.00
_cell.angle_beta   90.00
_cell.angle_gamma   90.00
#
_symmetry.space_group_name_H-M   'P 1'
#
loop_
_entity.id
_entity.type
_entity.pdbx_description
1 polymer ?
#
loop_
_entity_poly.entity_id
_entity_poly.type
_entity_poly.pdbx_seq_one_letter_code
_entity_poly.pdbx_strand_id
1 'polypeptide(L)'
;MTQQRIYRRLGGVLLRAGQEHIGRHIPYPIRTRLRKMVGLPPKPRPWVVSEEGLLATTGKIEDRAASVDIICFPIIDWDFRFQRPQQLMRALAARGHRIFWIDPDSLLTGAHLEPGAAPRLSLIEKGIFRVKPGMAEACNLYTDTLNEANQAALVASLRELARREGISTAASIVQLPFWSDAALALRDRGWRVLYDCMDDHEGFATNDAEMIGREKRLAEDADAIVVTSRALATKLAFSAKPLHRIPNAGDFDHFANPSPESPAGLPKIEGPVIGYFGAISAWFDFDLLRDAAAKHPEWTFLLIGSTFGAPQHDDLKALPHVHFLGEKPYSELPAWLARFDVATIPFQSTPLIEATDPVKAYEYMAAGKPVVTSDLPELRPHGNLFQQANDPASFTRKLEEALEGSDATVVAARRRFARENSWQSRGAAMADIVNDMFPKISIIIVTWNNLGFTRQCLDSLRANTSWPCWEAILVDNGSTDETPAYLEEQAAGEPRITLVLNKENRGFAAANNQGLARASGDFLVLLNNDTVLPRGWLSRLIHNLEADPEIGLIGPVTNNVWNEARQDAGYRDLGGLVEFAQSWGNEHEDMLYPIDVLAMYCVAMPRAVYQKIGDLDERYGIGMFEDDDYAHRVRAAGYRVSCAEEAYIHHAGRASFRKMADAKYRSLHEENRKIYEDKWACNWRPHEGNRHDTARFAAEITERIAKGPRGEVVIFPPNIGWAIDLFQRPHQLAVALGQLDHLVFFCLHDYDDPEGPRFREIAPNVILSSVPLCAFDGVQSPIVFTMPYNGYEAAYFREARIVYESVDVLEVFGGPQERLRREHARLVREADLVVATADRLVQEIVEIRPDVLLVPNGVDFDHFATAGVIPEASIDHLPGPVIGYFGALARWVDYELIRRTALARPKWSFVLVGPDHDGSAAASGLGELPNVHLIGPRPYADLPSILAAFDVATIPFIVDDLTNAVSPLKLFEYMAGGGPTVTTAMQECRKENSVRVAQGAEDWLPQLDAAVAEGRSPERVHQLRQAAERHTWKARAAAILSRVAITESV
;
A
#
# COMPACT_ATOMS: atom_id res chain seq x y z
N MET A 1 -16.65 -68.62 -27.40
CA MET A 1 -17.37 -67.43 -27.93
C MET A 1 -17.61 -66.40 -26.81
N THR A 2 -16.62 -66.09 -25.95
CA THR A 2 -16.92 -65.44 -24.64
C THR A 2 -15.78 -64.62 -24.03
N GLN A 3 -15.01 -63.87 -24.84
CA GLN A 3 -14.11 -62.82 -24.32
C GLN A 3 -14.14 -61.56 -25.20
N GLN A 4 -14.17 -61.70 -26.53
CA GLN A 4 -14.25 -60.54 -27.44
C GLN A 4 -15.54 -59.71 -27.34
N ARG A 5 -16.67 -60.29 -26.90
CA ARG A 5 -17.92 -59.54 -26.66
C ARG A 5 -17.91 -58.72 -25.36
N ILE A 6 -17.07 -59.08 -24.38
CA ILE A 6 -16.91 -58.32 -23.12
C ILE A 6 -16.01 -57.10 -23.33
N TYR A 7 -14.92 -57.26 -24.10
CA TYR A 7 -14.04 -56.14 -24.49
C TYR A 7 -14.75 -55.12 -25.43
N ARG A 8 -15.56 -55.62 -26.37
CA ARG A 8 -16.81 -55.00 -26.88
C ARG A 8 -17.43 -53.86 -26.06
N ARG A 9 -18.06 -54.28 -24.96
CA ARG A 9 -18.94 -53.44 -24.13
C ARG A 9 -18.14 -52.55 -23.18
N LEU A 10 -16.97 -52.98 -22.69
CA LEU A 10 -16.12 -52.14 -21.84
C LEU A 10 -15.45 -51.00 -22.61
N GLY A 11 -15.01 -51.23 -23.86
CA GLY A 11 -14.45 -50.17 -24.71
C GLY A 11 -15.47 -49.09 -25.06
N GLY A 12 -16.75 -49.45 -25.23
CA GLY A 12 -17.82 -48.49 -25.49
C GLY A 12 -18.27 -47.67 -24.27
N VAL A 13 -18.06 -48.18 -23.05
CA VAL A 13 -18.38 -47.48 -21.79
C VAL A 13 -17.23 -46.54 -21.38
N LEU A 14 -15.98 -46.94 -21.59
CA LEU A 14 -14.79 -46.12 -21.30
C LEU A 14 -14.53 -44.97 -22.30
N LEU A 15 -15.15 -45.01 -23.48
CA LEU A 15 -15.12 -43.90 -24.45
C LEU A 15 -16.26 -42.88 -24.23
N ARG A 16 -17.26 -43.18 -23.38
CA ARG A 16 -18.32 -42.21 -23.00
C ARG A 16 -18.17 -41.62 -21.61
N ALA A 17 -17.41 -42.26 -20.71
CA ALA A 17 -16.94 -41.62 -19.49
C ALA A 17 -15.62 -40.92 -19.81
N GLY A 18 -15.63 -39.60 -19.84
CA GLY A 18 -14.46 -38.76 -20.11
C GLY A 18 -13.25 -39.09 -19.25
N GLN A 19 -12.09 -38.59 -19.68
CA GLN A 19 -10.73 -38.87 -19.18
C GLN A 19 -10.46 -38.64 -17.67
N GLU A 20 -11.45 -38.41 -16.82
CA GLU A 20 -11.28 -37.91 -15.45
C GLU A 20 -11.39 -38.96 -14.33
N HIS A 21 -11.71 -40.24 -14.59
CA HIS A 21 -12.06 -41.18 -13.51
C HIS A 21 -11.25 -42.47 -13.38
N ILE A 22 -10.04 -42.56 -13.93
CA ILE A 22 -9.11 -43.69 -13.66
C ILE A 22 -8.14 -43.36 -12.49
N GLY A 23 -8.57 -42.51 -11.57
CA GLY A 23 -7.69 -41.87 -10.59
C GLY A 23 -7.65 -42.47 -9.19
N ARG A 24 -8.75 -43.01 -8.65
CA ARG A 24 -8.92 -43.01 -7.19
C ARG A 24 -8.92 -44.35 -6.45
N HIS A 25 -9.06 -45.52 -7.08
CA HIS A 25 -9.20 -46.79 -6.34
C HIS A 25 -8.29 -47.95 -6.79
N ILE A 26 -7.18 -47.69 -7.50
CA ILE A 26 -6.26 -48.74 -7.96
C ILE A 26 -4.84 -48.52 -7.40
N PRO A 27 -4.25 -49.49 -6.69
CA PRO A 27 -2.89 -49.41 -6.16
C PRO A 27 -1.84 -49.12 -7.24
N TYR A 28 -0.84 -48.28 -6.89
CA TYR A 28 0.21 -47.77 -7.77
C TYR A 28 0.90 -48.82 -8.69
N PRO A 29 1.21 -50.05 -8.24
CA PRO A 29 1.88 -51.05 -9.08
C PRO A 29 1.02 -51.54 -10.27
N ILE A 30 -0.31 -51.57 -10.10
CA ILE A 30 -1.27 -52.05 -11.11
C ILE A 30 -1.52 -50.95 -12.15
N ARG A 31 -1.55 -49.68 -11.70
CA ARG A 31 -1.71 -48.49 -12.55
C ARG A 31 -0.56 -48.31 -13.55
N THR A 32 0.66 -48.67 -13.15
CA THR A 32 1.86 -48.58 -13.99
C THR A 32 1.91 -49.66 -15.08
N ARG A 33 1.37 -50.87 -14.82
CA ARG A 33 1.22 -51.93 -15.84
C ARG A 33 0.11 -51.59 -16.85
N LEU A 34 -1.00 -51.02 -16.40
CA LEU A 34 -2.10 -50.59 -17.28
C LEU A 34 -1.63 -49.49 -18.23
N ARG A 35 -0.91 -48.45 -17.76
CA ARG A 35 -0.38 -47.37 -18.62
C ARG A 35 0.59 -47.87 -19.71
N LYS A 36 1.41 -48.88 -19.41
CA LYS A 36 2.29 -49.54 -20.40
C LYS A 36 1.51 -50.33 -21.47
N MET A 37 0.34 -50.89 -21.14
CA MET A 37 -0.50 -51.64 -22.08
C MET A 37 -1.32 -50.74 -23.02
N VAL A 38 -1.64 -49.51 -22.63
CA VAL A 38 -2.39 -48.52 -23.46
C VAL A 38 -1.49 -47.50 -24.18
N GLY A 39 -0.17 -47.65 -24.13
CA GLY A 39 0.76 -46.80 -24.89
C GLY A 39 0.87 -45.34 -24.41
N LEU A 40 0.47 -45.05 -23.17
CA LEU A 40 0.58 -43.69 -22.61
C LEU A 40 2.01 -43.43 -22.13
N PRO A 41 2.59 -42.24 -22.41
CA PRO A 41 3.97 -41.93 -22.05
C PRO A 41 4.19 -41.94 -20.53
N PRO A 42 5.39 -42.30 -20.04
CA PRO A 42 5.71 -42.23 -18.62
C PRO A 42 5.66 -40.78 -18.10
N LYS A 43 5.35 -40.60 -16.81
CA LYS A 43 5.46 -39.27 -16.16
C LYS A 43 6.89 -38.73 -16.33
N PRO A 44 7.07 -37.42 -16.61
CA PRO A 44 8.40 -36.82 -16.71
C PRO A 44 9.15 -36.94 -15.36
N ARG A 45 10.46 -37.15 -15.46
CA ARG A 45 11.42 -37.13 -14.34
C ARG A 45 11.48 -35.72 -13.71
N PRO A 46 11.99 -35.55 -12.48
CA PRO A 46 12.22 -34.24 -11.89
C PRO A 46 13.03 -33.36 -12.85
N TRP A 47 12.52 -32.14 -13.03
CA TRP A 47 12.94 -31.14 -14.00
C TRP A 47 14.39 -30.72 -13.77
N VAL A 48 15.27 -31.14 -14.66
CA VAL A 48 16.57 -30.51 -14.90
C VAL A 48 16.50 -30.04 -16.35
N VAL A 49 16.30 -28.75 -16.55
CA VAL A 49 16.31 -28.13 -17.89
C VAL A 49 17.77 -27.89 -18.27
N SER A 50 18.15 -28.23 -19.50
CA SER A 50 19.47 -27.92 -20.07
C SER A 50 19.62 -26.41 -20.28
N GLU A 51 20.85 -25.89 -20.19
CA GLU A 51 21.19 -24.45 -20.33
C GLU A 51 20.53 -23.78 -21.55
N GLU A 52 20.35 -24.51 -22.66
CA GLU A 52 19.74 -24.00 -23.90
C GLU A 52 18.25 -23.64 -23.78
N GLY A 53 17.51 -24.20 -22.81
CA GLY A 53 16.10 -23.88 -22.58
C GLY A 53 15.87 -22.55 -21.87
N LEU A 54 16.87 -22.03 -21.15
CA LEU A 54 16.79 -20.73 -20.48
C LEU A 54 16.90 -19.57 -21.48
N LEU A 55 17.75 -19.70 -22.50
CA LEU A 55 17.98 -18.65 -23.49
C LEU A 55 16.80 -18.45 -24.45
N ALA A 56 15.93 -19.45 -24.63
CA ALA A 56 14.81 -19.40 -25.57
C ALA A 56 13.53 -18.73 -24.99
N THR A 57 13.51 -18.39 -23.70
CA THR A 57 12.30 -17.88 -23.00
C THR A 57 12.26 -16.35 -22.84
N THR A 58 13.21 -15.62 -23.42
CA THR A 58 13.23 -14.14 -23.46
C THR A 58 12.47 -13.56 -24.67
N GLY A 59 11.38 -14.21 -25.09
CA GLY A 59 10.60 -13.81 -26.26
C GLY A 59 9.76 -12.54 -26.03
N LYS A 60 10.20 -11.44 -26.65
CA LYS A 60 9.53 -10.13 -26.86
C LYS A 60 9.37 -9.23 -25.62
N ILE A 61 10.49 -8.67 -25.17
CA ILE A 61 10.87 -7.24 -25.30
C ILE A 61 12.34 -7.23 -24.86
N GLU A 62 13.27 -6.97 -25.77
CA GLU A 62 14.73 -6.89 -25.54
C GLU A 62 15.15 -5.72 -24.63
N ASP A 63 14.25 -5.23 -23.78
CA ASP A 63 14.32 -3.93 -23.10
C ASP A 63 13.71 -3.92 -21.67
N ARG A 64 13.49 -5.10 -21.05
CA ARG A 64 13.01 -5.14 -19.66
C ARG A 64 14.16 -4.81 -18.71
N ALA A 65 14.22 -3.55 -18.29
CA ALA A 65 15.26 -3.09 -17.40
C ALA A 65 15.02 -3.44 -15.92
N ALA A 66 16.13 -3.64 -15.21
CA ALA A 66 16.26 -3.93 -13.78
C ALA A 66 16.07 -2.70 -12.87
N SER A 67 15.33 -1.71 -13.34
CA SER A 67 15.20 -0.39 -12.73
C SER A 67 13.73 -0.08 -12.42
N VAL A 68 13.51 0.88 -11.53
CA VAL A 68 12.15 1.35 -11.21
C VAL A 68 11.51 1.99 -12.45
N ASP A 69 10.24 1.71 -12.67
CA ASP A 69 9.47 2.35 -13.73
C ASP A 69 9.18 3.80 -13.36
N ILE A 70 9.19 4.71 -14.34
CA ILE A 70 8.96 6.13 -14.13
C ILE A 70 7.66 6.53 -14.82
N ILE A 71 6.74 7.14 -14.08
CA ILE A 71 5.52 7.73 -14.62
C ILE A 71 5.73 9.25 -14.66
N CYS A 72 5.88 9.81 -15.84
CA CYS A 72 6.05 11.24 -16.02
C CYS A 72 4.68 11.90 -16.19
N PHE A 73 4.38 12.85 -15.33
CA PHE A 73 3.25 13.78 -15.39
C PHE A 73 3.78 15.14 -15.88
N PRO A 74 3.89 15.34 -17.20
CA PRO A 74 4.71 16.39 -17.76
C PRO A 74 4.01 17.75 -17.75
N ILE A 75 4.81 18.81 -17.81
CA ILE A 75 4.31 20.19 -17.94
C ILE A 75 3.95 20.56 -19.38
N ILE A 76 4.48 19.85 -20.37
CA ILE A 76 4.31 20.11 -21.80
C ILE A 76 4.16 18.80 -22.57
N ASP A 77 3.66 18.86 -23.81
CA ASP A 77 3.68 17.69 -24.69
C ASP A 77 5.12 17.30 -25.11
N TRP A 78 5.34 16.02 -25.43
CA TRP A 78 6.65 15.50 -25.82
C TRP A 78 7.20 16.21 -27.06
N ASP A 79 6.36 16.42 -28.08
CA ASP A 79 6.76 17.01 -29.36
C ASP A 79 6.81 18.54 -29.30
N PHE A 80 6.30 19.14 -28.22
CA PHE A 80 6.33 20.57 -27.99
C PHE A 80 7.66 21.02 -27.39
N ARG A 81 8.45 21.80 -28.14
CA ARG A 81 9.70 22.48 -27.72
C ARG A 81 10.60 21.63 -26.82
N PHE A 82 11.55 20.94 -27.45
CA PHE A 82 12.46 20.03 -26.75
C PHE A 82 13.34 20.73 -25.70
N GLN A 83 13.14 20.40 -24.41
CA GLN A 83 13.82 21.06 -23.29
C GLN A 83 13.98 20.10 -22.08
N ARG A 84 14.12 20.63 -20.85
CA ARG A 84 14.39 19.85 -19.62
C ARG A 84 13.51 18.60 -19.46
N PRO A 85 12.16 18.65 -19.60
CA PRO A 85 11.31 17.48 -19.40
C PRO A 85 11.72 16.27 -20.23
N GLN A 86 11.84 16.46 -21.55
CA GLN A 86 12.19 15.38 -22.47
C GLN A 86 13.65 14.95 -22.29
N GLN A 87 14.55 15.90 -22.06
CA GLN A 87 15.98 15.62 -21.86
C GLN A 87 16.25 14.79 -20.61
N LEU A 88 15.59 15.09 -19.49
CA LEU A 88 15.71 14.30 -18.26
C LEU A 88 15.12 12.91 -18.45
N MET A 89 13.97 12.77 -19.11
CA MET A 89 13.39 11.46 -19.39
C MET A 89 14.29 10.62 -20.29
N ARG A 90 14.93 11.19 -21.32
CA ARG A 90 15.94 10.49 -22.13
C ARG A 90 17.17 10.09 -21.33
N ALA A 91 17.64 10.95 -20.43
CA ALA A 91 18.78 10.63 -19.58
C ALA A 91 18.47 9.50 -18.59
N LEU A 92 17.26 9.46 -18.04
CA LEU A 92 16.78 8.36 -17.18
C LEU A 92 16.57 7.07 -17.98
N ALA A 93 15.98 7.14 -19.17
CA ALA A 93 15.83 5.99 -20.06
C ALA A 93 17.18 5.37 -20.47
N ALA A 94 18.19 6.21 -20.73
CA ALA A 94 19.54 5.76 -21.02
C ALA A 94 20.22 5.03 -19.84
N ARG A 95 19.74 5.24 -18.61
CA ARG A 95 20.14 4.50 -17.40
C ARG A 95 19.31 3.24 -17.16
N GLY A 96 18.43 2.92 -18.10
CA GLY A 96 17.59 1.74 -18.11
C GLY A 96 16.17 1.99 -17.59
N HIS A 97 15.77 3.15 -17.10
CA HIS A 97 14.36 3.30 -16.64
C HIS A 97 13.37 3.16 -17.80
N ARG A 98 12.27 2.43 -17.61
CA ARG A 98 11.12 2.55 -18.52
C ARG A 98 10.35 3.80 -18.16
N ILE A 99 10.17 4.69 -19.13
CA ILE A 99 9.47 5.95 -18.93
C ILE A 99 8.08 5.85 -19.56
N PHE A 100 7.06 6.12 -18.77
CA PHE A 100 5.67 6.24 -19.20
C PHE A 100 5.28 7.72 -19.15
N TRP A 101 5.31 8.37 -20.31
CA TRP A 101 4.99 9.79 -20.48
C TRP A 101 3.49 9.97 -20.71
N ILE A 102 2.80 10.59 -19.75
CA ILE A 102 1.36 10.89 -19.89
C ILE A 102 1.20 12.02 -20.90
N ASP A 103 0.49 11.76 -21.99
CA ASP A 103 0.33 12.66 -23.13
C ASP A 103 -0.67 13.79 -22.84
N PRO A 104 -0.23 15.06 -22.65
CA PRO A 104 -1.14 16.18 -22.39
C PRO A 104 -2.15 16.43 -23.51
N ASP A 105 -1.78 16.19 -24.77
CA ASP A 105 -2.64 16.46 -25.93
C ASP A 105 -3.88 15.55 -25.93
N SER A 106 -3.77 14.37 -25.33
CA SER A 106 -4.90 13.44 -25.19
C SER A 106 -6.01 14.00 -24.30
N LEU A 107 -5.67 14.81 -23.28
CA LEU A 107 -6.65 15.47 -22.41
C LEU A 107 -7.36 16.60 -23.13
N LEU A 108 -6.60 17.43 -23.85
CA LEU A 108 -7.13 18.57 -24.61
C LEU A 108 -8.11 18.15 -25.70
N THR A 109 -7.76 17.08 -26.43
CA THR A 109 -8.58 16.62 -27.57
C THR A 109 -9.76 15.75 -27.16
N GLY A 110 -9.81 15.27 -25.92
CA GLY A 110 -10.74 14.21 -25.52
C GLY A 110 -10.55 12.95 -26.36
N ALA A 111 -9.36 12.72 -26.91
CA ALA A 111 -9.06 11.48 -27.60
C ALA A 111 -9.08 10.37 -26.55
N HIS A 112 -10.21 9.64 -26.44
CA HIS A 112 -10.54 8.61 -25.44
C HIS A 112 -11.44 9.07 -24.26
N LEU A 113 -12.56 9.74 -24.57
CA LEU A 113 -13.67 9.99 -23.63
C LEU A 113 -14.47 8.71 -23.31
N GLU A 114 -13.87 7.82 -22.53
CA GLU A 114 -14.51 6.64 -21.97
C GLU A 114 -13.92 6.41 -20.56
N PRO A 115 -14.63 6.76 -19.48
CA PRO A 115 -14.17 6.50 -18.11
C PRO A 115 -13.83 5.02 -17.91
N GLY A 116 -12.62 4.73 -17.43
CA GLY A 116 -12.14 3.37 -17.25
C GLY A 116 -11.65 2.67 -18.53
N ALA A 117 -11.61 3.36 -19.67
CA ALA A 117 -10.96 2.82 -20.87
C ALA A 117 -9.48 2.57 -20.61
N ALA A 118 -9.01 1.46 -21.19
CA ALA A 118 -7.63 1.08 -21.06
C ALA A 118 -6.70 2.09 -21.77
N PRO A 119 -5.55 2.41 -21.17
CA PRO A 119 -4.61 3.35 -21.74
C PRO A 119 -4.05 2.82 -23.07
N ARG A 120 -3.83 3.72 -24.02
CA ARG A 120 -3.10 3.37 -25.25
C ARG A 120 -1.63 3.74 -25.11
N LEU A 121 -0.78 2.78 -25.44
CA LEU A 121 0.67 2.95 -25.42
C LEU A 121 1.22 3.02 -26.84
N SER A 122 2.18 3.91 -27.05
CA SER A 122 3.01 3.93 -28.27
C SER A 122 4.45 4.25 -27.91
N LEU A 123 5.39 3.55 -28.54
CA LEU A 123 6.82 3.84 -28.35
C LEU A 123 7.17 5.22 -28.95
N ILE A 124 7.82 6.07 -28.17
CA ILE A 124 8.39 7.33 -28.64
C ILE A 124 9.83 7.09 -29.08
N GLU A 125 10.65 6.63 -28.14
CA GLU A 125 12.06 6.26 -28.30
C GLU A 125 12.33 5.00 -27.46
N LYS A 126 13.50 4.40 -27.62
CA LYS A 126 13.91 3.23 -26.82
C LYS A 126 13.74 3.53 -25.31
N GLY A 127 12.95 2.70 -24.62
CA GLY A 127 12.66 2.87 -23.19
C GLY A 127 11.64 3.96 -22.82
N ILE A 128 11.06 4.69 -23.78
CA ILE A 128 10.11 5.78 -23.55
C ILE A 128 8.80 5.53 -24.29
N PHE A 129 7.73 5.45 -23.53
CA PHE A 129 6.38 5.14 -24.00
C PHE A 129 5.46 6.33 -23.76
N ARG A 130 4.75 6.75 -24.81
CA ARG A 130 3.64 7.68 -24.70
C ARG A 130 2.43 6.93 -24.17
N VAL A 131 1.78 7.49 -23.16
CA VAL A 131 0.55 6.98 -22.55
C VAL A 131 -0.58 7.95 -22.84
N LYS A 132 -1.61 7.49 -23.54
CA LYS A 132 -2.88 8.20 -23.70
C LYS A 132 -3.89 7.58 -22.73
N PRO A 133 -4.13 8.20 -21.55
CA PRO A 133 -5.08 7.68 -20.58
C PRO A 133 -6.54 7.86 -21.04
N GLY A 134 -7.44 7.09 -20.45
CA GLY A 134 -8.88 7.32 -20.54
C GLY A 134 -9.29 8.53 -19.69
N MET A 135 -10.16 9.37 -20.24
CA MET A 135 -10.68 10.58 -19.58
C MET A 135 -12.22 10.56 -19.57
N ALA A 136 -12.82 11.30 -18.63
CA ALA A 136 -14.27 11.49 -18.62
C ALA A 136 -14.69 12.61 -19.58
N GLU A 137 -13.92 13.71 -19.57
CA GLU A 137 -14.16 14.92 -20.35
C GLU A 137 -12.84 15.52 -20.83
N ALA A 138 -12.89 16.29 -21.93
CA ALA A 138 -11.71 17.02 -22.41
C ALA A 138 -11.30 18.08 -21.38
N CYS A 139 -10.00 18.27 -21.18
CA CYS A 139 -9.45 19.14 -20.14
C CYS A 139 -8.18 19.82 -20.64
N ASN A 140 -8.08 21.13 -20.46
CA ASN A 140 -6.87 21.90 -20.72
C ASN A 140 -6.02 22.01 -19.45
N LEU A 141 -4.81 21.48 -19.51
CA LEU A 141 -3.85 21.45 -18.40
C LEU A 141 -3.50 22.81 -17.80
N TYR A 142 -3.61 23.89 -18.57
CA TYR A 142 -3.10 25.21 -18.20
C TYR A 142 -4.20 26.18 -17.77
N THR A 143 -5.48 25.87 -18.05
CA THR A 143 -6.60 26.77 -17.78
C THR A 143 -7.71 26.12 -16.97
N ASP A 144 -7.77 24.79 -16.96
CA ASP A 144 -8.84 24.05 -16.32
C ASP A 144 -8.33 23.31 -15.10
N THR A 145 -9.26 22.95 -14.23
CA THR A 145 -9.02 22.12 -13.06
C THR A 145 -9.26 20.65 -13.39
N LEU A 146 -8.40 19.75 -12.90
CA LEU A 146 -8.64 18.32 -12.95
C LEU A 146 -9.80 17.97 -11.99
N ASN A 147 -11.02 17.95 -12.54
CA ASN A 147 -12.22 17.60 -11.77
C ASN A 147 -12.20 16.13 -11.28
N GLU A 148 -13.05 15.82 -10.31
CA GLU A 148 -13.11 14.49 -9.68
C GLU A 148 -13.34 13.35 -10.68
N ALA A 149 -14.18 13.57 -11.70
CA ALA A 149 -14.48 12.55 -12.72
C ALA A 149 -13.26 12.23 -13.58
N ASN A 150 -12.54 13.27 -14.03
CA ASN A 150 -11.30 13.12 -14.79
C ASN A 150 -10.17 12.55 -13.94
N GLN A 151 -10.06 12.96 -12.67
CA GLN A 151 -9.10 12.37 -11.74
C GLN A 151 -9.36 10.87 -11.56
N ALA A 152 -10.61 10.46 -11.29
CA ALA A 152 -10.96 9.05 -11.13
C ALA A 152 -10.69 8.24 -12.41
N ALA A 153 -11.05 8.77 -13.58
CA ALA A 153 -10.80 8.13 -14.87
C ALA A 153 -9.30 7.95 -15.14
N LEU A 154 -8.49 8.99 -14.89
CA LEU A 154 -7.04 8.96 -15.06
C LEU A 154 -6.39 7.93 -14.13
N VAL A 155 -6.73 7.95 -12.83
CA VAL A 155 -6.21 6.98 -11.85
C VAL A 155 -6.59 5.55 -12.24
N ALA A 156 -7.83 5.29 -12.66
CA ALA A 156 -8.26 3.99 -13.14
C ALA A 156 -7.46 3.54 -14.38
N SER A 157 -7.24 4.45 -15.34
CA SER A 157 -6.46 4.17 -16.55
C SER A 157 -5.00 3.84 -16.23
N LEU A 158 -4.39 4.55 -15.27
CA LEU A 158 -3.02 4.29 -14.81
C LEU A 158 -2.90 3.01 -13.96
N ARG A 159 -3.94 2.62 -13.24
CA ARG A 159 -4.00 1.29 -12.60
C ARG A 159 -4.05 0.16 -13.63
N GLU A 160 -4.81 0.35 -14.71
CA GLU A 160 -4.85 -0.62 -15.80
C GLU A 160 -3.52 -0.66 -16.58
N LEU A 161 -2.85 0.49 -16.77
CA LEU A 161 -1.47 0.54 -17.26
C LEU A 161 -0.57 -0.35 -16.40
N ALA A 162 -0.65 -0.20 -15.08
CA ALA A 162 0.18 -0.93 -14.15
C ALA A 162 -0.04 -2.44 -14.23
N ARG A 163 -1.31 -2.89 -14.30
CA ARG A 163 -1.67 -4.31 -14.46
C ARG A 163 -1.15 -4.91 -15.77
N ARG A 164 -1.30 -4.19 -16.89
CA ARG A 164 -0.87 -4.65 -18.23
C ARG A 164 0.65 -4.71 -18.37
N GLU A 165 1.33 -3.68 -17.89
CA GLU A 165 2.78 -3.50 -18.08
C GLU A 165 3.62 -4.04 -16.93
N GLY A 166 2.99 -4.69 -15.94
CA GLY A 166 3.66 -5.31 -14.80
C GLY A 166 4.37 -4.30 -13.89
N ILE A 167 3.76 -3.13 -13.70
CA ILE A 167 4.27 -2.03 -12.87
C ILE A 167 3.80 -2.25 -11.43
N SER A 168 4.59 -3.01 -10.67
CA SER A 168 4.33 -3.24 -9.24
C SER A 168 4.81 -2.09 -8.36
N THR A 169 5.79 -1.32 -8.80
CA THR A 169 6.33 -0.15 -8.10
C THR A 169 6.83 0.86 -9.14
N ALA A 170 6.72 2.15 -8.84
CA ALA A 170 7.11 3.22 -9.75
C ALA A 170 7.49 4.51 -9.00
N ALA A 171 8.21 5.38 -9.70
CA ALA A 171 8.42 6.78 -9.31
C ALA A 171 7.62 7.69 -10.25
N SER A 172 6.68 8.44 -9.69
CA SER A 172 5.91 9.47 -10.37
C SER A 172 6.68 10.78 -10.35
N ILE A 173 7.14 11.25 -11.50
CA ILE A 173 7.78 12.57 -11.64
C ILE A 173 6.71 13.55 -12.09
N VAL A 174 6.37 14.49 -11.21
CA VAL A 174 5.33 15.50 -11.44
C VAL A 174 6.00 16.83 -11.77
N GLN A 175 5.70 17.36 -12.96
CA GLN A 175 6.28 18.62 -13.45
C GLN A 175 5.28 19.78 -13.46
N LEU A 176 3.98 19.49 -13.34
CA LEU A 176 2.92 20.49 -13.26
C LEU A 176 1.95 20.16 -12.12
N PRO A 177 1.65 21.11 -11.21
CA PRO A 177 0.76 20.88 -10.06
C PRO A 177 -0.66 20.45 -10.42
N PHE A 178 -1.12 20.70 -11.64
CA PHE A 178 -2.37 20.15 -12.20
C PHE A 178 -2.53 18.65 -11.93
N TRP A 179 -1.44 17.89 -12.00
CA TRP A 179 -1.44 16.43 -11.85
C TRP A 179 -1.44 15.93 -10.40
N SER A 180 -1.30 16.85 -9.43
CA SER A 180 -1.09 16.55 -8.00
C SER A 180 -2.02 15.46 -7.47
N ASP A 181 -3.33 15.66 -7.58
CA ASP A 181 -4.31 14.75 -6.99
C ASP A 181 -4.29 13.35 -7.62
N ALA A 182 -4.01 13.23 -8.92
CA ALA A 182 -3.90 11.95 -9.59
C ALA A 182 -2.62 11.20 -9.21
N ALA A 183 -1.48 11.89 -9.16
CA ALA A 183 -0.19 11.32 -8.78
C ALA A 183 -0.19 10.88 -7.30
N LEU A 184 -0.74 11.71 -6.41
CA LEU A 184 -0.84 11.43 -4.98
C LEU A 184 -1.80 10.26 -4.70
N ALA A 185 -2.89 10.13 -5.45
CA ALA A 185 -3.83 9.00 -5.32
C ALA A 185 -3.19 7.64 -5.64
N LEU A 186 -2.15 7.60 -6.50
CA LEU A 186 -1.46 6.36 -6.87
C LEU A 186 -0.41 5.90 -5.84
N ARG A 187 -0.17 6.69 -4.79
CA ARG A 187 0.72 6.30 -3.67
C ARG A 187 0.19 5.10 -2.90
N ASP A 188 -1.11 4.84 -2.95
CA ASP A 188 -1.72 3.66 -2.33
C ASP A 188 -1.19 2.33 -2.93
N ARG A 189 -0.65 2.37 -4.16
CA ARG A 189 0.07 1.26 -4.79
C ARG A 189 1.54 1.15 -4.36
N GLY A 190 1.99 1.98 -3.41
CA GLY A 190 3.39 2.11 -3.03
C GLY A 190 4.25 2.90 -4.03
N TRP A 191 3.63 3.68 -4.93
CA TRP A 191 4.38 4.53 -5.86
C TRP A 191 4.90 5.78 -5.15
N ARG A 192 6.13 6.18 -5.48
CA ARG A 192 6.76 7.39 -4.92
C ARG A 192 6.48 8.60 -5.79
N VAL A 193 6.41 9.78 -5.20
CA VAL A 193 6.14 11.04 -5.90
C VAL A 193 7.34 11.98 -5.73
N LEU A 194 7.92 12.37 -6.86
CA LEU A 194 8.95 13.38 -6.98
C LEU A 194 8.36 14.62 -7.65
N TYR A 195 8.35 15.76 -6.96
CA TYR A 195 7.96 17.02 -7.57
C TYR A 195 9.17 17.71 -8.21
N ASP A 196 9.23 17.79 -9.55
CA ASP A 196 10.24 18.56 -10.29
C ASP A 196 9.69 19.97 -10.57
N CYS A 197 9.89 20.88 -9.61
CA CYS A 197 9.51 22.28 -9.68
C CYS A 197 10.51 23.05 -10.56
N MET A 198 10.09 23.34 -11.78
CA MET A 198 10.97 23.92 -12.80
C MET A 198 10.95 25.44 -12.84
N ASP A 199 9.79 26.03 -12.54
CA ASP A 199 9.50 27.45 -12.69
C ASP A 199 8.62 27.93 -11.53
N ASP A 200 8.57 29.25 -11.32
CA ASP A 200 7.67 29.83 -10.32
C ASP A 200 6.23 29.92 -10.86
N HIS A 201 5.38 28.99 -10.42
CA HIS A 201 3.98 28.93 -10.86
C HIS A 201 3.19 30.21 -10.55
N GLU A 202 3.52 30.99 -9.50
CA GLU A 202 2.85 32.26 -9.20
C GLU A 202 3.14 33.34 -10.24
N GLY A 203 4.25 33.22 -10.98
CA GLY A 203 4.68 34.17 -12.00
C GLY A 203 3.93 34.07 -13.33
N PHE A 204 3.11 33.03 -13.53
CA PHE A 204 2.35 32.84 -14.77
C PHE A 204 0.93 33.40 -14.66
N ALA A 205 0.55 34.26 -15.60
CA ALA A 205 -0.79 34.88 -15.63
C ALA A 205 -1.95 33.89 -15.83
N THR A 206 -1.68 32.66 -16.26
CA THR A 206 -2.67 31.59 -16.45
C THR A 206 -2.96 30.80 -15.18
N ASN A 207 -2.12 30.93 -14.14
CA ASN A 207 -2.26 30.15 -12.92
C ASN A 207 -3.12 30.92 -11.91
N ASP A 208 -4.16 30.27 -11.43
CA ASP A 208 -5.05 30.80 -10.41
C ASP A 208 -4.67 30.34 -8.99
N ALA A 209 -5.44 30.76 -7.99
CA ALA A 209 -5.22 30.37 -6.60
C ALA A 209 -5.32 28.84 -6.39
N GLU A 210 -6.06 28.13 -7.25
CA GLU A 210 -6.22 26.68 -7.14
C GLU A 210 -4.94 25.96 -7.56
N MET A 211 -4.32 26.34 -8.68
CA MET A 211 -3.02 25.80 -9.11
C MET A 211 -1.94 25.99 -8.03
N ILE A 212 -1.91 27.15 -7.38
CA ILE A 212 -0.96 27.43 -6.29
C ILE A 212 -1.27 26.61 -5.04
N GLY A 213 -2.55 26.42 -4.70
CA GLY A 213 -2.97 25.50 -3.64
C GLY A 213 -2.52 24.06 -3.89
N ARG A 214 -2.60 23.61 -5.15
CA ARG A 214 -2.14 22.28 -5.60
C ARG A 214 -0.63 22.15 -5.54
N GLU A 215 0.13 23.19 -5.92
CA GLU A 215 1.60 23.22 -5.77
C GLU A 215 1.98 23.01 -4.30
N LYS A 216 1.31 23.74 -3.40
CA LYS A 216 1.56 23.64 -1.96
C LYS A 216 1.32 22.22 -1.44
N ARG A 217 0.15 21.63 -1.75
CA ARG A 217 -0.19 20.27 -1.35
C ARG A 217 0.79 19.24 -1.92
N LEU A 218 1.13 19.37 -3.21
CA LEU A 218 2.10 18.49 -3.86
C LEU A 218 3.47 18.55 -3.16
N ALA A 219 3.94 19.75 -2.80
CA ALA A 219 5.17 19.91 -2.06
C ALA A 219 5.13 19.29 -0.66
N GLU A 220 4.01 19.44 0.07
CA GLU A 220 3.82 18.87 1.42
C GLU A 220 3.67 17.34 1.41
N ASP A 221 3.11 16.77 0.35
CA ASP A 221 2.82 15.33 0.29
C ASP A 221 3.85 14.52 -0.47
N ALA A 222 4.63 15.11 -1.39
CA ALA A 222 5.66 14.39 -2.16
C ALA A 222 6.70 13.69 -1.26
N ASP A 223 7.37 12.66 -1.81
CA ASP A 223 8.45 11.94 -1.15
C ASP A 223 9.79 12.72 -1.26
N ALA A 224 9.99 13.47 -2.35
CA ALA A 224 11.08 14.44 -2.51
C ALA A 224 10.71 15.56 -3.48
N ILE A 225 11.49 16.65 -3.45
CA ILE A 225 11.32 17.82 -4.31
C ILE A 225 12.64 18.12 -5.02
N VAL A 226 12.56 18.36 -6.31
CA VAL A 226 13.65 18.90 -7.13
C VAL A 226 13.29 20.31 -7.58
N VAL A 227 14.22 21.24 -7.45
CA VAL A 227 14.10 22.61 -7.92
C VAL A 227 15.24 22.99 -8.86
N THR A 228 14.97 23.88 -9.81
CA THR A 228 15.97 24.38 -10.77
C THR A 228 16.84 25.51 -10.20
N SER A 229 16.31 26.33 -9.30
CA SER A 229 16.96 27.56 -8.81
C SER A 229 16.97 27.69 -7.28
N ARG A 230 17.81 28.61 -6.78
CA ARG A 230 17.87 28.94 -5.34
C ARG A 230 16.61 29.65 -4.85
N ALA A 231 15.96 30.44 -5.71
CA ALA A 231 14.72 31.12 -5.36
C ALA A 231 13.59 30.10 -5.12
N LEU A 232 13.44 29.10 -6.00
CA LEU A 232 12.49 28.00 -5.82
C LEU A 232 12.81 27.15 -4.59
N ALA A 233 14.09 26.89 -4.32
CA ALA A 233 14.50 26.21 -3.09
C ALA A 233 14.04 26.96 -1.83
N THR A 234 14.13 28.30 -1.87
CA THR A 234 13.68 29.16 -0.76
C THR A 234 12.15 29.16 -0.66
N LYS A 235 11.44 29.26 -1.79
CA LYS A 235 9.98 29.23 -1.88
C LYS A 235 9.40 27.95 -1.28
N LEU A 236 9.96 26.79 -1.62
CA LEU A 236 9.43 25.47 -1.23
C LEU A 236 10.02 24.92 0.07
N ALA A 237 10.84 25.69 0.79
CA ALA A 237 11.47 25.26 2.04
C ALA A 237 10.46 24.94 3.16
N PHE A 238 9.20 25.39 3.05
CA PHE A 238 8.16 25.13 4.05
C PHE A 238 7.71 23.65 4.10
N SER A 239 7.96 22.86 3.05
CA SER A 239 7.42 21.49 2.94
C SER A 239 8.05 20.49 3.91
N ALA A 240 9.24 20.80 4.45
CA ALA A 240 10.06 19.91 5.26
C ALA A 240 10.44 18.56 4.59
N LYS A 241 10.23 18.42 3.28
CA LYS A 241 10.65 17.25 2.48
C LYS A 241 12.11 17.35 2.05
N PRO A 242 12.76 16.23 1.69
CA PRO A 242 14.04 16.25 1.00
C PRO A 242 13.98 17.15 -0.24
N LEU A 243 14.67 18.28 -0.20
CA LEU A 243 14.69 19.28 -1.25
C LEU A 243 16.07 19.32 -1.89
N HIS A 244 16.11 19.07 -3.19
CA HIS A 244 17.33 18.96 -3.98
C HIS A 244 17.34 20.01 -5.09
N ARG A 245 18.47 20.65 -5.32
CA ARG A 245 18.63 21.57 -6.45
C ARG A 245 19.30 20.84 -7.61
N ILE A 246 18.56 20.61 -8.70
CA ILE A 246 19.08 20.14 -9.99
C ILE A 246 18.88 21.27 -11.02
N PRO A 247 19.91 22.10 -11.24
CA PRO A 247 19.87 23.14 -12.26
C PRO A 247 19.62 22.54 -13.64
N ASN A 248 19.16 23.36 -14.55
CA ASN A 248 19.16 23.08 -15.98
C ASN A 248 20.58 22.80 -16.50
N ALA A 249 20.62 22.35 -17.75
CA ALA A 249 21.81 21.85 -18.40
C ALA A 249 21.74 22.07 -19.91
N GLY A 250 22.85 21.80 -20.60
CA GLY A 250 22.94 21.85 -22.06
C GLY A 250 22.99 20.45 -22.69
N ASP A 251 22.48 20.34 -23.90
CA ASP A 251 22.74 19.21 -24.79
C ASP A 251 24.09 19.41 -25.48
N PHE A 252 25.16 19.10 -24.75
CA PHE A 252 26.51 19.49 -25.15
C PHE A 252 26.85 19.00 -26.55
N ASP A 253 26.64 17.71 -26.85
CA ASP A 253 27.05 17.13 -28.13
C ASP A 253 26.25 17.71 -29.32
N HIS A 254 24.97 18.04 -29.10
CA HIS A 254 24.10 18.67 -30.11
C HIS A 254 24.59 20.08 -30.50
N PHE A 255 24.98 20.90 -29.53
CA PHE A 255 25.38 22.30 -29.79
C PHE A 255 26.89 22.50 -29.98
N ALA A 256 27.73 21.57 -29.52
CA ALA A 256 29.18 21.69 -29.60
C ALA A 256 29.75 21.55 -31.01
N ASN A 257 28.99 20.92 -31.92
CA ASN A 257 29.41 20.59 -33.27
C ASN A 257 28.37 21.05 -34.30
N PRO A 258 28.22 22.37 -34.52
CA PRO A 258 27.20 22.86 -35.43
C PRO A 258 27.50 22.44 -36.88
N SER A 259 26.45 22.17 -37.65
CA SER A 259 26.56 21.86 -39.08
C SER A 259 27.26 23.01 -39.82
N PRO A 260 28.19 22.72 -40.76
CA PRO A 260 28.79 23.74 -41.61
C PRO A 260 27.79 24.36 -42.61
N GLU A 261 26.67 23.68 -42.88
CA GLU A 261 25.65 24.13 -43.81
C GLU A 261 24.93 25.39 -43.30
N SER A 262 24.56 26.29 -44.22
CA SER A 262 23.75 27.47 -43.87
C SER A 262 22.31 27.06 -43.61
N PRO A 263 21.69 27.50 -42.51
CA PRO A 263 20.29 27.17 -42.24
C PRO A 263 19.37 27.78 -43.30
N ALA A 264 18.27 27.08 -43.60
CA ALA A 264 17.30 27.51 -44.59
C ALA A 264 16.60 28.81 -44.14
N GLY A 265 16.49 29.78 -45.04
CA GLY A 265 15.85 31.07 -44.75
C GLY A 265 16.70 32.05 -43.93
N LEU A 266 18.01 31.84 -43.83
CA LEU A 266 18.94 32.81 -43.28
C LEU A 266 18.86 34.13 -44.08
N PRO A 267 18.54 35.28 -43.44
CA PRO A 267 18.59 36.57 -44.12
C PRO A 267 20.02 36.89 -44.58
N LYS A 268 20.16 37.86 -45.48
CA LYS A 268 21.48 38.34 -45.87
C LYS A 268 22.14 38.99 -44.64
N ILE A 269 23.24 38.40 -44.18
CA ILE A 269 24.00 38.92 -43.03
C ILE A 269 24.98 39.97 -43.53
N GLU A 270 24.92 41.16 -42.95
CA GLU A 270 25.91 42.22 -43.12
C GLU A 270 26.45 42.57 -41.72
N GLY A 271 27.77 42.52 -41.55
CA GLY A 271 28.42 42.76 -40.26
C GLY A 271 28.26 41.63 -39.24
N PRO A 272 28.55 41.89 -37.95
CA PRO A 272 28.48 40.89 -36.89
C PRO A 272 27.04 40.56 -36.49
N VAL A 273 26.83 39.34 -35.98
CA VAL A 273 25.51 38.80 -35.64
C VAL A 273 25.32 38.73 -34.12
N ILE A 274 24.29 39.42 -33.64
CA ILE A 274 23.79 39.29 -32.27
C ILE A 274 22.55 38.39 -32.28
N GLY A 275 22.63 37.24 -31.63
CA GLY A 275 21.60 36.21 -31.76
C GLY A 275 20.95 35.80 -30.45
N TYR A 276 19.64 35.59 -30.50
CA TYR A 276 18.86 34.92 -29.46
C TYR A 276 18.01 33.82 -30.10
N PHE A 277 17.89 32.70 -29.41
CA PHE A 277 16.80 31.77 -29.68
C PHE A 277 16.10 31.35 -28.38
N GLY A 278 14.78 31.16 -28.46
CA GLY A 278 13.95 30.79 -27.32
C GLY A 278 12.56 31.43 -27.39
N ALA A 279 11.75 31.24 -26.36
CA ALA A 279 10.45 31.88 -26.26
C ALA A 279 10.63 33.40 -26.03
N ILE A 280 10.09 34.22 -26.92
CA ILE A 280 10.06 35.68 -26.81
C ILE A 280 8.67 36.05 -26.28
N SER A 281 8.55 36.30 -24.98
CA SER A 281 7.26 36.56 -24.33
C SER A 281 7.36 37.73 -23.36
N ALA A 282 6.42 37.85 -22.42
CA ALA A 282 6.28 38.98 -21.49
C ALA A 282 7.59 39.33 -20.74
N TRP A 283 8.45 38.34 -20.50
CA TRP A 283 9.74 38.49 -19.83
C TRP A 283 10.89 38.94 -20.73
N PHE A 284 10.69 39.07 -22.04
CA PHE A 284 11.75 39.49 -22.97
C PHE A 284 11.93 41.01 -22.94
N ASP A 285 13.15 41.47 -22.71
CA ASP A 285 13.49 42.88 -22.59
C ASP A 285 13.97 43.44 -23.93
N PHE A 286 13.03 44.02 -24.68
CA PHE A 286 13.33 44.69 -25.94
C PHE A 286 14.13 45.99 -25.76
N ASP A 287 14.05 46.63 -24.60
CA ASP A 287 14.72 47.91 -24.36
C ASP A 287 16.24 47.73 -24.30
N LEU A 288 16.71 46.60 -23.76
CA LEU A 288 18.13 46.23 -23.76
C LEU A 288 18.71 46.09 -25.18
N LEU A 289 17.90 45.65 -26.15
CA LEU A 289 18.33 45.52 -27.55
C LEU A 289 18.13 46.80 -28.36
N ARG A 290 17.16 47.64 -28.00
CA ARG A 290 16.79 48.84 -28.76
C ARG A 290 17.93 49.84 -28.88
N ASP A 291 18.66 50.09 -27.79
CA ASP A 291 19.81 51.00 -27.79
C ASP A 291 20.94 50.49 -28.71
N ALA A 292 21.25 49.19 -28.62
CA ALA A 292 22.28 48.56 -29.45
C ALA A 292 21.90 48.58 -30.94
N ALA A 293 20.66 48.20 -31.27
CA ALA A 293 20.18 48.18 -32.65
C ALA A 293 20.10 49.58 -33.28
N ALA A 294 19.84 50.63 -32.48
CA ALA A 294 19.83 52.00 -32.97
C ALA A 294 21.25 52.56 -33.18
N LYS A 295 22.20 52.24 -32.28
CA LYS A 295 23.60 52.72 -32.36
C LYS A 295 24.43 52.00 -33.41
N HIS A 296 24.13 50.72 -33.66
CA HIS A 296 24.90 49.86 -34.56
C HIS A 296 24.02 49.32 -35.70
N PRO A 297 23.68 50.15 -36.71
CA PRO A 297 22.94 49.70 -37.89
C PRO A 297 23.72 48.70 -38.76
N GLU A 298 25.03 48.56 -38.52
CA GLU A 298 25.89 47.58 -39.17
C GLU A 298 25.86 46.19 -38.51
N TRP A 299 25.19 46.01 -37.37
CA TRP A 299 25.02 44.70 -36.73
C TRP A 299 23.73 44.04 -37.20
N THR A 300 23.75 42.73 -37.36
CA THR A 300 22.55 41.94 -37.67
C THR A 300 22.01 41.31 -36.38
N PHE A 301 20.74 41.57 -36.03
CA PHE A 301 20.07 40.93 -34.90
C PHE A 301 19.19 39.77 -35.37
N LEU A 302 19.48 38.55 -34.92
CA LEU A 302 18.68 37.35 -35.24
C LEU A 302 17.89 36.92 -33.99
N LEU A 303 16.58 37.13 -34.00
CA LEU A 303 15.66 36.78 -32.91
C LEU A 303 14.78 35.61 -33.36
N ILE A 304 15.08 34.42 -32.83
CA ILE A 304 14.50 33.14 -33.27
C ILE A 304 13.55 32.62 -32.18
N GLY A 305 12.24 32.61 -32.46
CA GLY A 305 11.24 32.15 -31.51
C GLY A 305 9.84 32.70 -31.80
N SER A 306 8.84 32.13 -31.15
CA SER A 306 7.50 32.70 -31.12
C SER A 306 7.49 33.98 -30.29
N THR A 307 6.81 35.01 -30.78
CA THR A 307 6.58 36.29 -30.10
C THR A 307 5.23 36.34 -29.37
N PHE A 308 4.60 35.18 -29.15
CA PHE A 308 3.32 35.11 -28.46
C PHE A 308 3.43 35.62 -27.02
N GLY A 309 2.60 36.61 -26.67
CA GLY A 309 2.62 37.28 -25.36
C GLY A 309 3.78 38.25 -25.16
N ALA A 310 4.58 38.54 -26.20
CA ALA A 310 5.68 39.50 -26.10
C ALA A 310 5.18 40.95 -25.96
N PRO A 311 5.92 41.83 -25.26
CA PRO A 311 5.68 43.27 -25.27
C PRO A 311 5.75 43.87 -26.68
N GLN A 312 5.30 45.13 -26.82
CA GLN A 312 5.35 45.84 -28.10
C GLN A 312 6.78 45.98 -28.62
N HIS A 313 7.01 45.61 -29.87
CA HIS A 313 8.33 45.57 -30.52
C HIS A 313 8.28 45.94 -32.02
N ASP A 314 7.22 46.61 -32.47
CA ASP A 314 7.02 46.98 -33.88
C ASP A 314 8.12 47.90 -34.41
N ASP A 315 8.66 48.75 -33.53
CA ASP A 315 9.76 49.66 -33.82
C ASP A 315 11.07 48.92 -34.14
N LEU A 316 11.42 47.91 -33.33
CA LEU A 316 12.56 47.02 -33.60
C LEU A 316 12.32 46.19 -34.85
N LYS A 317 11.11 45.65 -35.03
CA LYS A 317 10.74 44.84 -36.20
C LYS A 317 10.79 45.63 -37.51
N ALA A 318 10.62 46.96 -37.46
CA ALA A 318 10.72 47.83 -38.62
C ALA A 318 12.17 48.09 -39.08
N LEU A 319 13.17 47.79 -38.25
CA LEU A 319 14.58 47.97 -38.60
C LEU A 319 15.04 46.88 -39.59
N PRO A 320 15.71 47.23 -40.71
CA PRO A 320 16.05 46.28 -41.76
C PRO A 320 17.11 45.24 -41.34
N HIS A 321 17.87 45.52 -40.28
CA HIS A 321 18.93 44.68 -39.71
C HIS A 321 18.49 43.88 -38.47
N VAL A 322 17.19 43.93 -38.11
CA VAL A 322 16.61 43.15 -37.01
C VAL A 322 15.61 42.15 -37.59
N HIS A 323 15.88 40.86 -37.41
CA HIS A 323 15.12 39.78 -38.02
C HIS A 323 14.44 38.91 -36.96
N PHE A 324 13.10 38.95 -36.94
CA PHE A 324 12.27 37.99 -36.22
C PHE A 324 11.93 36.82 -37.13
N LEU A 325 12.50 35.64 -36.84
CA LEU A 325 12.50 34.50 -37.76
C LEU A 325 11.44 33.43 -37.45
N GLY A 326 10.67 33.64 -36.38
CA GLY A 326 9.72 32.67 -35.85
C GLY A 326 10.42 31.45 -35.23
N GLU A 327 9.61 30.45 -34.85
CA GLU A 327 10.14 29.20 -34.29
C GLU A 327 10.88 28.37 -35.34
N LYS A 328 11.91 27.65 -34.87
CA LYS A 328 12.69 26.70 -35.67
C LYS A 328 12.73 25.35 -34.96
N PRO A 329 12.77 24.23 -35.70
CA PRO A 329 12.96 22.91 -35.11
C PRO A 329 14.23 22.84 -34.26
N TYR A 330 14.17 22.12 -33.13
CA TYR A 330 15.30 21.96 -32.21
C TYR A 330 16.57 21.42 -32.91
N SER A 331 16.39 20.53 -33.89
CA SER A 331 17.47 19.95 -34.70
C SER A 331 18.22 20.97 -35.56
N GLU A 332 17.60 22.10 -35.91
CA GLU A 332 18.21 23.15 -36.75
C GLU A 332 18.96 24.20 -35.93
N LEU A 333 18.66 24.34 -34.63
CA LEU A 333 19.20 25.40 -33.77
C LEU A 333 20.74 25.47 -33.74
N PRO A 334 21.52 24.35 -33.76
CA PRO A 334 22.98 24.43 -33.84
C PRO A 334 23.49 25.17 -35.08
N ALA A 335 22.83 24.99 -36.25
CA ALA A 335 23.22 25.67 -37.48
C ALA A 335 22.94 27.18 -37.43
N TRP A 336 21.87 27.59 -36.75
CA TRP A 336 21.59 28.99 -36.47
C TRP A 336 22.59 29.58 -35.47
N LEU A 337 22.86 28.87 -34.37
CA LEU A 337 23.82 29.28 -33.35
C LEU A 337 25.23 29.49 -33.92
N ALA A 338 25.65 28.69 -34.90
CA ALA A 338 26.94 28.88 -35.56
C ALA A 338 27.10 30.27 -36.17
N ARG A 339 26.00 30.90 -36.62
CA ARG A 339 26.00 32.22 -37.24
C ARG A 339 26.06 33.36 -36.24
N PHE A 340 25.85 33.11 -34.94
CA PHE A 340 25.93 34.16 -33.93
C PHE A 340 27.38 34.49 -33.65
N ASP A 341 27.78 35.76 -33.72
CA ASP A 341 29.08 36.19 -33.20
C ASP A 341 29.00 36.36 -31.69
N VAL A 342 27.89 36.93 -31.22
CA VAL A 342 27.54 37.03 -29.79
C VAL A 342 26.13 36.51 -29.59
N ALA A 343 25.95 35.64 -28.59
CA ALA A 343 24.63 35.21 -28.15
C ALA A 343 24.12 36.09 -27.01
N THR A 344 22.81 36.34 -26.95
CA THR A 344 22.21 37.23 -25.95
C THR A 344 21.10 36.55 -25.15
N ILE A 345 20.86 36.97 -23.90
CA ILE A 345 19.71 36.57 -23.07
C ILE A 345 19.15 37.83 -22.37
N PRO A 346 18.33 38.64 -23.05
CA PRO A 346 17.85 39.92 -22.51
C PRO A 346 16.49 39.73 -21.81
N PHE A 347 16.49 39.34 -20.54
CA PHE A 347 15.25 39.13 -19.78
C PHE A 347 15.00 40.24 -18.75
N GLN A 348 13.72 40.59 -18.58
CA GLN A 348 13.26 41.52 -17.56
C GLN A 348 13.33 40.87 -16.17
N SER A 349 13.76 41.62 -15.15
CA SER A 349 13.72 41.14 -13.77
C SER A 349 12.27 41.11 -13.28
N THR A 350 11.75 39.89 -13.13
CA THR A 350 10.42 39.56 -12.62
C THR A 350 10.57 38.37 -11.66
N PRO A 351 9.62 38.10 -10.74
CA PRO A 351 9.71 36.95 -9.84
C PRO A 351 9.99 35.61 -10.58
N LEU A 352 9.32 35.41 -11.72
CA LEU A 352 9.54 34.25 -12.59
C LEU A 352 11.00 34.17 -13.09
N ILE A 353 11.56 35.27 -13.57
CA ILE A 353 12.93 35.33 -14.09
C ILE A 353 13.98 35.26 -12.98
N GLU A 354 13.72 35.82 -11.81
CA GLU A 354 14.58 35.66 -10.62
C GLU A 354 14.68 34.19 -10.19
N ALA A 355 13.64 33.40 -10.46
CA ALA A 355 13.60 31.95 -10.24
C ALA A 355 14.08 31.11 -11.43
N THR A 356 14.47 31.72 -12.55
CA THR A 356 14.83 31.01 -13.78
C THR A 356 16.30 30.61 -13.82
N ASP A 357 16.57 29.35 -14.18
CA ASP A 357 17.89 28.88 -14.60
C ASP A 357 17.94 28.71 -16.14
N PRO A 358 18.60 29.62 -16.88
CA PRO A 358 18.42 29.72 -18.32
C PRO A 358 19.17 28.62 -19.10
N VAL A 359 18.42 27.64 -19.63
CA VAL A 359 18.95 26.56 -20.51
C VAL A 359 19.87 27.10 -21.61
N LYS A 360 19.52 28.26 -22.17
CA LYS A 360 20.16 28.87 -23.35
C LYS A 360 21.61 29.24 -23.07
N ALA A 361 21.92 29.60 -21.83
CA ALA A 361 23.29 29.86 -21.39
C ALA A 361 24.19 28.63 -21.64
N TYR A 362 23.73 27.44 -21.26
CA TYR A 362 24.46 26.19 -21.42
C TYR A 362 24.63 25.81 -22.90
N GLU A 363 23.59 26.01 -23.72
CA GLU A 363 23.61 25.73 -25.16
C GLU A 363 24.61 26.63 -25.90
N TYR A 364 24.62 27.93 -25.59
CA TYR A 364 25.58 28.88 -26.17
C TYR A 364 27.02 28.58 -25.75
N MET A 365 27.24 28.18 -24.50
CA MET A 365 28.54 27.78 -24.00
C MET A 365 29.04 26.46 -24.60
N ALA A 366 28.15 25.52 -24.93
CA ALA A 366 28.52 24.31 -25.65
C ALA A 366 29.12 24.65 -27.03
N ALA A 367 28.56 25.64 -27.73
CA ALA A 367 29.13 26.19 -28.96
C ALA A 367 30.35 27.11 -28.73
N GLY A 368 30.68 27.43 -27.47
CA GLY A 368 31.79 28.30 -27.10
C GLY A 368 31.55 29.79 -27.35
N LYS A 369 30.31 30.20 -27.63
CA LYS A 369 29.96 31.58 -27.99
C LYS A 369 30.14 32.53 -26.80
N PRO A 370 30.56 33.79 -27.03
CA PRO A 370 30.40 34.83 -26.03
C PRO A 370 28.92 35.10 -25.79
N VAL A 371 28.56 35.30 -24.52
CA VAL A 371 27.17 35.43 -24.08
C VAL A 371 27.02 36.71 -23.27
N VAL A 372 26.12 37.58 -23.72
CA VAL A 372 25.70 38.80 -22.99
C VAL A 372 24.29 38.57 -22.46
N THR A 373 24.06 38.79 -21.17
CA THR A 373 22.78 38.48 -20.51
C THR A 373 22.35 39.62 -19.61
N SER A 374 21.06 39.70 -19.33
CA SER A 374 20.59 40.44 -18.15
C SER A 374 21.22 39.85 -16.88
N ASP A 375 21.20 40.60 -15.77
CA ASP A 375 21.66 40.08 -14.48
C ASP A 375 20.67 39.03 -13.94
N LEU A 376 21.03 37.77 -14.19
CA LEU A 376 20.27 36.59 -13.78
C LEU A 376 20.95 35.94 -12.57
N PRO A 377 20.23 35.75 -11.43
CA PRO A 377 20.81 35.25 -10.19
C PRO A 377 21.58 33.93 -10.33
N GLU A 378 21.05 32.99 -11.12
CA GLU A 378 21.65 31.67 -11.30
C GLU A 378 22.95 31.69 -12.10
N LEU A 379 23.19 32.74 -12.91
CA LEU A 379 24.42 32.91 -13.68
C LEU A 379 25.51 33.70 -12.94
N ARG A 380 25.17 34.47 -11.89
CA ARG A 380 26.14 35.27 -11.09
C ARG A 380 27.37 34.48 -10.61
N PRO A 381 27.25 33.23 -10.12
CA PRO A 381 28.41 32.45 -9.67
C PRO A 381 29.41 32.13 -10.78
N HIS A 382 29.04 32.33 -12.04
CA HIS A 382 29.81 31.98 -13.24
C HIS A 382 30.16 33.22 -14.08
N GLY A 383 30.19 34.42 -13.47
CA GLY A 383 30.40 35.70 -14.16
C GLY A 383 31.71 35.86 -14.93
N ASN A 384 32.66 34.92 -14.82
CA ASN A 384 33.85 34.88 -15.69
C ASN A 384 33.58 34.24 -17.07
N LEU A 385 32.43 33.57 -17.25
CA LEU A 385 32.03 32.93 -18.51
C LEU A 385 31.03 33.77 -19.31
N PHE A 386 30.35 34.71 -18.66
CA PHE A 386 29.30 35.56 -19.21
C PHE A 386 29.60 37.04 -19.02
N GLN A 387 28.94 37.89 -19.79
CA GLN A 387 28.90 39.32 -19.55
C GLN A 387 27.48 39.72 -19.13
N GLN A 388 27.34 40.31 -17.95
CA GLN A 388 26.04 40.75 -17.43
C GLN A 388 25.89 42.26 -17.50
N ALA A 389 24.69 42.71 -17.84
CA ALA A 389 24.32 44.11 -17.92
C ALA A 389 22.86 44.33 -17.51
N ASN A 390 22.58 45.48 -16.88
CA ASN A 390 21.31 45.73 -16.18
C ASN A 390 20.57 46.95 -16.74
N ASP A 391 21.15 47.61 -17.73
CA ASP A 391 20.59 48.78 -18.40
C ASP A 391 21.00 48.80 -19.88
N PRO A 392 20.25 49.46 -20.77
CA PRO A 392 20.53 49.43 -22.21
C PRO A 392 21.94 49.92 -22.61
N ALA A 393 22.49 50.90 -21.89
CA ALA A 393 23.80 51.45 -22.21
C ALA A 393 24.94 50.52 -21.77
N SER A 394 24.83 49.88 -20.61
CA SER A 394 25.78 48.83 -20.22
C SER A 394 25.64 47.59 -21.11
N PHE A 395 24.42 47.23 -21.52
CA PHE A 395 24.16 46.08 -22.39
C PHE A 395 24.81 46.25 -23.76
N THR A 396 24.62 47.40 -24.40
CA THR A 396 25.27 47.74 -25.67
C THR A 396 26.79 47.65 -25.57
N ARG A 397 27.38 48.23 -24.52
CA ARG A 397 28.83 48.16 -24.29
C ARG A 397 29.35 46.73 -24.12
N LYS A 398 28.61 45.87 -23.43
CA LYS A 398 28.97 44.46 -23.27
C LYS A 398 28.86 43.67 -24.58
N LEU A 399 27.92 44.04 -25.46
CA LEU A 399 27.90 43.50 -26.82
C LEU A 399 29.14 43.95 -27.63
N GLU A 400 29.54 45.22 -27.54
CA GLU A 400 30.77 45.73 -28.16
C GLU A 400 32.00 44.95 -27.66
N GLU A 401 32.17 44.83 -26.33
CA GLU A 401 33.26 44.08 -25.70
C GLU A 401 33.25 42.60 -26.11
N ALA A 402 32.07 41.97 -26.21
CA ALA A 402 31.94 40.57 -26.62
C ALA A 402 32.31 40.35 -28.10
N LEU A 403 32.11 41.34 -28.97
CA LEU A 403 32.44 41.29 -30.40
C LEU A 403 33.93 41.45 -30.69
N GLU A 404 34.72 41.98 -29.75
CA GLU A 404 36.19 41.99 -29.85
C GLU A 404 36.77 40.55 -29.89
N GLY A 405 35.97 39.55 -29.51
CA GLY A 405 36.30 38.14 -29.56
C GLY A 405 36.70 37.59 -28.19
N SER A 406 36.69 36.26 -28.07
CA SER A 406 37.16 35.55 -26.87
C SER A 406 38.45 34.81 -27.17
N ASP A 407 39.41 34.84 -26.25
CA ASP A 407 40.60 34.02 -26.37
C ASP A 407 40.26 32.51 -26.29
N ALA A 408 41.17 31.68 -26.79
CA ALA A 408 40.98 30.23 -26.86
C ALA A 408 40.79 29.56 -25.48
N THR A 409 41.33 30.16 -24.41
CA THR A 409 41.22 29.63 -23.04
C THR A 409 39.82 29.87 -22.48
N VAL A 410 39.23 31.04 -22.71
CA VAL A 410 37.84 31.34 -22.32
C VAL A 410 36.85 30.48 -23.11
N VAL A 411 37.06 30.31 -24.41
CA VAL A 411 36.23 29.41 -25.25
C VAL A 411 36.29 27.97 -24.72
N ALA A 412 37.49 27.47 -24.42
CA ALA A 412 37.66 26.13 -23.84
C ALA A 412 37.00 26.01 -22.45
N ALA A 413 37.05 27.05 -21.62
CA ALA A 413 36.41 27.08 -20.30
C ALA A 413 34.88 27.02 -20.41
N ARG A 414 34.27 27.78 -21.34
CA ARG A 414 32.81 27.70 -21.62
C ARG A 414 32.38 26.31 -22.06
N ARG A 415 33.11 25.72 -23.02
CA ARG A 415 32.80 24.36 -23.52
C ARG A 415 32.95 23.31 -22.42
N ARG A 416 33.98 23.43 -21.57
CA ARG A 416 34.15 22.54 -20.42
C ARG A 416 32.98 22.67 -19.43
N PHE A 417 32.61 23.91 -19.08
CA PHE A 417 31.47 24.16 -18.19
C PHE A 417 30.17 23.56 -18.74
N ALA A 418 29.86 23.75 -20.03
CA ALA A 418 28.67 23.18 -20.64
C ALA A 418 28.70 21.64 -20.66
N ARG A 419 29.86 21.02 -20.89
CA ARG A 419 30.02 19.55 -20.87
C ARG A 419 29.82 18.97 -19.47
N GLU A 420 30.34 19.65 -18.45
CA GLU A 420 30.19 19.26 -17.03
C GLU A 420 28.75 19.48 -16.53
N ASN A 421 27.99 20.36 -17.19
CA ASN A 421 26.58 20.65 -16.91
C ASN A 421 25.68 20.16 -18.04
N SER A 422 25.75 18.85 -18.31
CA SER A 422 24.99 18.17 -19.36
C SER A 422 23.72 17.49 -18.82
N TRP A 423 22.74 17.23 -19.69
CA TRP A 423 21.54 16.49 -19.31
C TRP A 423 21.82 15.08 -18.79
N GLN A 424 22.89 14.43 -19.26
CA GLN A 424 23.34 13.13 -18.74
C GLN A 424 23.78 13.25 -17.27
N SER A 425 24.49 14.32 -16.90
CA SER A 425 24.86 14.57 -15.50
C SER A 425 23.64 14.84 -14.62
N ARG A 426 22.63 15.56 -15.14
CA ARG A 426 21.38 15.84 -14.41
C ARG A 426 20.51 14.61 -14.26
N GLY A 427 20.43 13.77 -15.30
CA GLY A 427 19.73 12.49 -15.24
C GLY A 427 20.36 11.51 -14.26
N ALA A 428 21.70 11.52 -14.10
CA ALA A 428 22.37 10.76 -13.06
C ALA A 428 21.96 11.24 -11.66
N ALA A 429 22.04 12.54 -11.39
CA ALA A 429 21.60 13.11 -10.11
C ALA A 429 20.12 12.87 -9.84
N MET A 430 19.27 12.98 -10.86
CA MET A 430 17.83 12.68 -10.76
C MET A 430 17.58 11.22 -10.43
N ALA A 431 18.33 10.29 -11.05
CA ALA A 431 18.22 8.86 -10.74
C ALA A 431 18.64 8.56 -9.29
N ASP A 432 19.67 9.21 -8.78
CA ASP A 432 20.11 9.03 -7.39
C ASP A 432 19.01 9.49 -6.41
N ILE A 433 18.39 10.65 -6.65
CA ILE A 433 17.23 11.11 -5.86
C ILE A 433 16.06 10.14 -5.97
N VAL A 434 15.75 9.66 -7.18
CA VAL A 434 14.69 8.66 -7.37
C VAL A 434 14.96 7.42 -6.54
N ASN A 435 16.21 6.95 -6.48
CA ASN A 435 16.58 5.79 -5.65
C ASN A 435 16.45 6.08 -4.15
N ASP A 436 16.85 7.28 -3.71
CA ASP A 436 16.83 7.71 -2.31
C ASP A 436 15.40 7.84 -1.73
N MET A 437 14.38 7.97 -2.58
CA MET A 437 12.97 7.95 -2.16
C MET A 437 12.50 6.56 -1.69
N PHE A 438 13.25 5.49 -1.98
CA PHE A 438 12.89 4.12 -1.62
C PHE A 438 13.75 3.61 -0.48
N PRO A 439 13.16 2.97 0.55
CA PRO A 439 13.93 2.38 1.63
C PRO A 439 14.88 1.30 1.11
N LYS A 440 16.02 1.17 1.77
CA LYS A 440 17.06 0.21 1.37
C LYS A 440 16.63 -1.19 1.79
N ILE A 441 16.86 -2.17 0.93
CA ILE A 441 16.55 -3.58 1.22
C ILE A 441 17.84 -4.41 1.21
N SER A 442 18.07 -5.21 2.26
CA SER A 442 19.14 -6.19 2.28
C SER A 442 18.60 -7.59 2.02
N ILE A 443 19.11 -8.26 0.97
CA ILE A 443 18.70 -9.60 0.57
C ILE A 443 19.83 -10.58 0.93
N ILE A 444 19.58 -11.46 1.88
CA ILE A 444 20.53 -12.45 2.36
C ILE A 444 20.28 -13.76 1.60
N ILE A 445 21.31 -14.25 0.90
CA ILE A 445 21.23 -15.49 0.12
C ILE A 445 22.29 -16.46 0.60
N VAL A 446 21.85 -17.57 1.19
CA VAL A 446 22.74 -18.66 1.62
C VAL A 446 22.87 -19.68 0.51
N THR A 447 24.11 -20.06 0.17
CA THR A 447 24.41 -21.04 -0.88
C THR A 447 25.16 -22.24 -0.34
N TRP A 448 24.88 -23.43 -0.89
CA TRP A 448 25.66 -24.65 -0.62
C TRP A 448 25.55 -25.65 -1.78
N ASN A 449 26.66 -25.89 -2.49
CA ASN A 449 26.84 -26.95 -3.50
C ASN A 449 25.73 -27.02 -4.58
N ASN A 450 25.25 -25.89 -5.11
CA ASN A 450 24.14 -25.86 -6.10
C ASN A 450 24.32 -24.71 -7.09
N LEU A 451 25.46 -24.66 -7.79
CA LEU A 451 25.77 -23.58 -8.73
C LEU A 451 24.64 -23.30 -9.74
N GLY A 452 24.05 -24.34 -10.34
CA GLY A 452 23.00 -24.17 -11.35
C GLY A 452 21.75 -23.43 -10.83
N PHE A 453 21.33 -23.70 -9.59
CA PHE A 453 20.24 -22.98 -8.95
C PHE A 453 20.67 -21.57 -8.54
N THR A 454 21.87 -21.44 -7.96
CA THR A 454 22.43 -20.15 -7.55
C THR A 454 22.49 -19.17 -8.72
N ARG A 455 22.92 -19.64 -9.89
CA ARG A 455 22.93 -18.84 -11.13
C ARG A 455 21.53 -18.38 -11.51
N GLN A 456 20.55 -19.28 -11.52
CA GLN A 456 19.15 -18.92 -11.83
C GLN A 456 18.56 -17.91 -10.85
N CYS A 457 18.84 -18.08 -9.55
CA CYS A 457 18.40 -17.14 -8.52
C CYS A 457 19.00 -15.75 -8.74
N LEU A 458 20.33 -15.64 -8.90
CA LEU A 458 21.00 -14.35 -9.10
C LEU A 458 20.66 -13.69 -10.45
N ASP A 459 20.47 -14.47 -11.52
CA ASP A 459 20.07 -13.95 -12.82
C ASP A 459 18.64 -13.38 -12.75
N SER A 460 17.71 -14.10 -12.13
CA SER A 460 16.33 -13.61 -11.94
C SER A 460 16.25 -12.43 -10.96
N LEU A 461 17.09 -12.42 -9.90
CA LEU A 461 17.22 -11.30 -8.98
C LEU A 461 17.57 -10.01 -9.73
N ARG A 462 18.58 -10.06 -10.61
CA ARG A 462 18.97 -8.89 -11.40
C ARG A 462 17.93 -8.51 -12.44
N ALA A 463 17.36 -9.47 -13.15
CA ALA A 463 16.43 -9.19 -14.24
C ALA A 463 15.07 -8.65 -13.76
N ASN A 464 14.60 -9.09 -12.59
CA ASN A 464 13.21 -8.92 -12.18
C ASN A 464 13.00 -8.08 -10.91
N THR A 465 14.07 -7.64 -10.25
CA THR A 465 13.96 -6.74 -9.09
C THR A 465 13.95 -5.29 -9.53
N SER A 466 12.75 -4.71 -9.64
CA SER A 466 12.53 -3.31 -10.02
C SER A 466 12.68 -2.32 -8.85
N TRP A 467 12.85 -2.81 -7.62
CA TRP A 467 13.16 -1.95 -6.49
C TRP A 467 14.53 -1.30 -6.70
N PRO A 468 14.68 0.03 -6.57
CA PRO A 468 15.94 0.69 -6.93
C PRO A 468 17.03 0.53 -5.86
N CYS A 469 16.65 0.57 -4.58
CA CYS A 469 17.60 0.61 -3.46
C CYS A 469 17.71 -0.76 -2.75
N TRP A 470 18.56 -1.66 -3.27
CA TRP A 470 18.82 -2.96 -2.64
C TRP A 470 20.29 -3.34 -2.65
N GLU A 471 20.67 -4.23 -1.72
CA GLU A 471 21.94 -4.93 -1.68
C GLU A 471 21.70 -6.43 -1.48
N ALA A 472 22.63 -7.26 -1.93
CA ALA A 472 22.61 -8.69 -1.67
C ALA A 472 23.85 -9.13 -0.88
N ILE A 473 23.64 -9.88 0.20
CA ILE A 473 24.70 -10.50 0.97
C ILE A 473 24.68 -12.00 0.70
N LEU A 474 25.66 -12.45 -0.08
CA LEU A 474 25.81 -13.86 -0.48
C LEU A 474 26.69 -14.55 0.56
N VAL A 475 26.16 -15.61 1.17
CA VAL A 475 26.87 -16.40 2.18
C VAL A 475 27.07 -17.80 1.65
N ASP A 476 28.27 -18.09 1.15
CA ASP A 476 28.64 -19.44 0.79
C ASP A 476 28.94 -20.27 2.03
N ASN A 477 28.15 -21.31 2.25
CA ASN A 477 28.19 -22.13 3.45
C ASN A 477 29.13 -23.33 3.29
N GLY A 478 30.33 -23.10 2.76
CA GLY A 478 31.34 -24.14 2.54
C GLY A 478 31.04 -25.03 1.34
N SER A 479 30.74 -24.43 0.18
CA SER A 479 30.61 -25.17 -1.06
C SER A 479 31.95 -25.74 -1.53
N THR A 480 31.89 -26.91 -2.16
CA THR A 480 33.03 -27.65 -2.71
C THR A 480 32.97 -27.79 -4.23
N ASP A 481 31.90 -27.30 -4.86
CA ASP A 481 31.75 -27.15 -6.31
C ASP A 481 32.25 -25.78 -6.79
N GLU A 482 31.95 -25.40 -8.03
CA GLU A 482 32.38 -24.12 -8.62
C GLU A 482 31.62 -22.89 -8.08
N THR A 483 30.71 -23.06 -7.10
CA THR A 483 29.92 -21.97 -6.52
C THR A 483 30.78 -20.82 -5.97
N PRO A 484 31.84 -21.05 -5.17
CA PRO A 484 32.63 -19.95 -4.59
C PRO A 484 33.27 -19.06 -5.67
N ALA A 485 33.88 -19.66 -6.69
CA ALA A 485 34.51 -18.92 -7.78
C ALA A 485 33.49 -18.09 -8.59
N TYR A 486 32.31 -18.65 -8.84
CA TYR A 486 31.21 -17.90 -9.46
C TYR A 486 30.76 -16.72 -8.59
N LEU A 487 30.60 -16.93 -7.28
CA LEU A 487 30.18 -15.86 -6.37
C LEU A 487 31.21 -14.74 -6.25
N GLU A 488 32.51 -15.06 -6.26
CA GLU A 488 33.59 -14.06 -6.32
C GLU A 488 33.50 -13.21 -7.59
N GLU A 489 33.25 -13.83 -8.75
CA GLU A 489 33.00 -13.11 -10.01
C GLU A 489 31.76 -12.19 -9.90
N GLN A 490 30.67 -12.69 -9.32
CA GLN A 490 29.45 -11.90 -9.15
C GLN A 490 29.66 -10.69 -8.23
N ALA A 491 30.38 -10.86 -7.12
CA ALA A 491 30.67 -9.79 -6.18
C ALA A 491 31.66 -8.76 -6.76
N ALA A 492 32.61 -9.18 -7.59
CA ALA A 492 33.53 -8.27 -8.28
C ALA A 492 32.83 -7.43 -9.36
N GLY A 493 31.80 -7.98 -10.02
CA GLY A 493 31.08 -7.32 -11.10
C GLY A 493 29.92 -6.41 -10.68
N GLU A 494 29.46 -6.47 -9.42
CA GLU A 494 28.28 -5.76 -8.94
C GLU A 494 28.51 -5.17 -7.54
N PRO A 495 28.66 -3.84 -7.40
CA PRO A 495 28.92 -3.18 -6.12
C PRO A 495 27.85 -3.40 -5.05
N ARG A 496 26.63 -3.76 -5.44
CA ARG A 496 25.53 -4.09 -4.52
C ARG A 496 25.67 -5.46 -3.86
N ILE A 497 26.65 -6.29 -4.28
CA ILE A 497 26.83 -7.65 -3.79
C ILE A 497 28.00 -7.72 -2.80
N THR A 498 27.72 -8.19 -1.59
CA THR A 498 28.73 -8.53 -0.58
C THR A 498 28.85 -10.04 -0.45
N LEU A 499 30.07 -10.57 -0.37
CA LEU A 499 30.34 -12.01 -0.29
C LEU A 499 30.94 -12.43 1.05
N VAL A 500 30.45 -13.53 1.60
CA VAL A 500 30.99 -14.23 2.77
C VAL A 500 31.28 -15.68 2.39
N LEU A 501 32.53 -16.12 2.52
CA LEU A 501 32.93 -17.50 2.24
C LEU A 501 33.25 -18.24 3.53
N ASN A 502 32.43 -19.24 3.88
CA ASN A 502 32.71 -20.14 5.00
C ASN A 502 33.62 -21.30 4.54
N LYS A 503 34.47 -21.78 5.46
CA LYS A 503 35.33 -22.96 5.21
C LYS A 503 34.57 -24.28 5.31
N GLU A 504 33.48 -24.29 6.07
CA GLU A 504 32.65 -25.46 6.34
C GLU A 504 31.18 -25.03 6.42
N ASN A 505 30.27 -26.00 6.29
CA ASN A 505 28.84 -25.76 6.41
C ASN A 505 28.47 -25.53 7.88
N ARG A 506 28.15 -24.27 8.22
CA ARG A 506 27.77 -23.83 9.56
C ARG A 506 26.27 -23.98 9.83
N GLY A 507 25.51 -24.47 8.86
CA GLY A 507 24.06 -24.58 8.93
C GLY A 507 23.32 -23.32 8.50
N PHE A 508 22.00 -23.45 8.30
CA PHE A 508 21.17 -22.41 7.69
C PHE A 508 21.03 -21.17 8.58
N ALA A 509 20.71 -21.35 9.86
CA ALA A 509 20.55 -20.25 10.81
C ALA A 509 21.85 -19.42 10.95
N ALA A 510 22.98 -20.09 11.21
CA ALA A 510 24.27 -19.40 11.38
C ALA A 510 24.72 -18.65 10.12
N ALA A 511 24.49 -19.22 8.93
CA ALA A 511 24.81 -18.55 7.67
C ALA A 511 23.93 -17.32 7.41
N ASN A 512 22.63 -17.42 7.69
CA ASN A 512 21.73 -16.26 7.61
C ASN A 512 22.11 -15.17 8.62
N ASN A 513 22.43 -15.54 9.86
CA ASN A 513 22.90 -14.59 10.89
C ASN A 513 24.17 -13.85 10.45
N GLN A 514 25.12 -14.54 9.79
CA GLN A 514 26.30 -13.89 9.20
C GLN A 514 25.93 -12.85 8.13
N GLY A 515 24.89 -13.13 7.33
CA GLY A 515 24.36 -12.20 6.34
C GLY A 515 23.64 -11.01 7.00
N LEU A 516 22.73 -11.29 7.93
CA LEU A 516 21.96 -10.30 8.68
C LEU A 516 22.86 -9.32 9.44
N ALA A 517 23.95 -9.80 10.04
CA ALA A 517 24.94 -8.97 10.73
C ALA A 517 25.66 -7.96 9.81
N ARG A 518 25.66 -8.18 8.49
CA ARG A 518 26.24 -7.28 7.48
C ARG A 518 25.19 -6.42 6.77
N ALA A 519 23.91 -6.71 6.96
CA ALA A 519 22.82 -6.02 6.30
C ALA A 519 22.69 -4.58 6.81
N SER A 520 22.46 -3.65 5.89
CA SER A 520 22.28 -2.21 6.18
C SER A 520 20.92 -1.63 5.75
N GLY A 521 20.05 -2.40 5.09
CA GLY A 521 18.73 -1.97 4.63
C GLY A 521 17.66 -1.89 5.71
N ASP A 522 16.71 -0.98 5.56
CA ASP A 522 15.53 -0.79 6.42
C ASP A 522 14.65 -2.04 6.47
N PHE A 523 14.64 -2.81 5.39
CA PHE A 523 14.00 -4.13 5.30
C PHE A 523 15.03 -5.22 5.03
N LEU A 524 14.78 -6.39 5.62
CA LEU A 524 15.65 -7.56 5.54
C LEU A 524 14.90 -8.70 4.87
N VAL A 525 15.51 -9.34 3.88
CA VAL A 525 14.93 -10.48 3.16
C VAL A 525 15.87 -11.67 3.29
N LEU A 526 15.37 -12.79 3.79
CA LEU A 526 16.06 -14.08 3.69
C LEU A 526 15.54 -14.79 2.43
N LEU A 527 16.45 -15.21 1.55
CA LEU A 527 16.10 -15.82 0.27
C LEU A 527 16.96 -17.06 -0.01
N ASN A 528 16.30 -18.17 -0.32
CA ASN A 528 17.00 -19.39 -0.74
C ASN A 528 17.51 -19.29 -2.17
N ASN A 529 18.68 -19.88 -2.43
CA ASN A 529 19.32 -19.90 -3.74
C ASN A 529 18.66 -20.83 -4.77
N ASP A 530 17.64 -21.60 -4.40
CA ASP A 530 16.86 -22.48 -5.29
C ASP A 530 15.48 -21.90 -5.65
N THR A 531 15.44 -20.57 -5.74
CA THR A 531 14.28 -19.76 -6.15
C THR A 531 14.49 -19.14 -7.53
N VAL A 532 13.38 -18.90 -8.24
CA VAL A 532 13.34 -18.06 -9.45
C VAL A 532 12.31 -16.96 -9.22
N LEU A 533 12.77 -15.71 -9.35
CA LEU A 533 12.05 -14.51 -8.91
C LEU A 533 11.34 -13.84 -10.09
N PRO A 534 9.99 -13.79 -10.12
CA PRO A 534 9.26 -13.01 -11.12
C PRO A 534 9.27 -11.50 -10.81
N ARG A 535 8.92 -10.65 -11.79
CA ARG A 535 8.85 -9.20 -11.57
C ARG A 535 7.78 -8.88 -10.51
N GLY A 536 8.12 -7.95 -9.61
CA GLY A 536 7.23 -7.55 -8.51
C GLY A 536 7.25 -8.45 -7.28
N TRP A 537 8.08 -9.49 -7.25
CA TRP A 537 8.22 -10.37 -6.08
C TRP A 537 8.58 -9.58 -4.80
N LEU A 538 9.43 -8.56 -4.92
CA LEU A 538 9.94 -7.80 -3.79
C LEU A 538 9.04 -6.64 -3.39
N SER A 539 8.64 -5.80 -4.36
CA SER A 539 7.79 -4.63 -4.11
C SER A 539 6.49 -4.99 -3.42
N ARG A 540 5.82 -6.08 -3.84
CA ARG A 540 4.59 -6.57 -3.20
C ARG A 540 4.78 -6.94 -1.73
N LEU A 541 5.92 -7.52 -1.37
CA LEU A 541 6.22 -7.82 0.03
C LEU A 541 6.47 -6.54 0.83
N ILE A 542 7.26 -5.62 0.30
CA ILE A 542 7.67 -4.40 1.01
C ILE A 542 6.50 -3.42 1.16
N HIS A 543 5.67 -3.23 0.13
CA HIS A 543 4.50 -2.36 0.23
C HIS A 543 3.54 -2.79 1.35
N ASN A 544 3.34 -4.10 1.55
CA ASN A 544 2.54 -4.62 2.66
C ASN A 544 3.19 -4.33 4.03
N LEU A 545 4.52 -4.44 4.15
CA LEU A 545 5.23 -4.08 5.39
C LEU A 545 5.19 -2.57 5.68
N GLU A 546 5.23 -1.73 4.65
CA GLU A 546 5.09 -0.28 4.80
C GLU A 546 3.67 0.14 5.17
N ALA A 547 2.66 -0.55 4.61
CA ALA A 547 1.25 -0.26 4.85
C ALA A 547 0.75 -0.75 6.23
N ASP A 548 1.36 -1.79 6.79
CA ASP A 548 0.87 -2.45 8.00
C ASP A 548 2.01 -2.75 9.00
N PRO A 549 2.21 -1.87 10.01
CA PRO A 549 3.31 -2.00 10.98
C PRO A 549 3.13 -3.17 11.96
N GLU A 550 1.97 -3.84 11.96
CA GLU A 550 1.76 -5.04 12.78
C GLU A 550 2.35 -6.30 12.13
N ILE A 551 2.68 -6.26 10.84
CA ILE A 551 3.29 -7.40 10.15
C ILE A 551 4.78 -7.46 10.50
N GLY A 552 5.16 -8.48 11.26
CA GLY A 552 6.55 -8.73 11.65
C GLY A 552 7.33 -9.58 10.64
N LEU A 553 6.63 -10.45 9.94
CA LEU A 553 7.17 -11.29 8.87
C LEU A 553 6.16 -11.42 7.73
N ILE A 554 6.65 -11.30 6.50
CA ILE A 554 5.86 -11.54 5.30
C ILE A 554 6.59 -12.43 4.30
N GLY A 555 5.86 -13.31 3.61
CA GLY A 555 6.42 -14.16 2.57
C GLY A 555 5.46 -14.37 1.40
N PRO A 556 5.96 -14.70 0.20
CA PRO A 556 5.13 -14.92 -0.98
C PRO A 556 4.51 -16.31 -0.95
N VAL A 557 3.54 -16.58 -1.82
CA VAL A 557 3.13 -17.94 -2.19
C VAL A 557 4.12 -18.61 -3.14
N THR A 558 4.09 -19.94 -3.23
CA THR A 558 5.01 -20.71 -4.10
C THR A 558 4.42 -22.01 -4.63
N ASN A 559 5.01 -22.58 -5.69
CA ASN A 559 4.66 -23.92 -6.20
C ASN A 559 4.99 -25.06 -5.23
N ASN A 560 5.95 -24.86 -4.32
CA ASN A 560 6.51 -25.95 -3.54
C ASN A 560 6.92 -25.53 -2.13
N VAL A 561 5.99 -25.70 -1.20
CA VAL A 561 6.23 -25.63 0.24
C VAL A 561 5.31 -26.64 0.93
N TRP A 562 5.57 -26.90 2.20
CA TRP A 562 4.91 -27.94 2.96
C TRP A 562 3.65 -27.44 3.71
N ASN A 563 3.35 -26.13 3.66
CA ASN A 563 2.24 -25.43 4.35
C ASN A 563 1.26 -24.73 3.36
N GLU A 564 0.40 -23.85 3.87
CA GLU A 564 -0.67 -23.13 3.16
C GLU A 564 -0.16 -22.23 2.04
N ALA A 565 1.10 -21.77 2.09
CA ALA A 565 1.69 -20.94 1.05
C ALA A 565 1.88 -21.67 -0.29
N ARG A 566 1.58 -22.99 -0.35
CA ARG A 566 1.69 -23.79 -1.57
C ARG A 566 0.50 -23.59 -2.49
N GLN A 567 0.78 -23.14 -3.70
CA GLN A 567 -0.17 -22.96 -4.79
C GLN A 567 0.10 -23.89 -5.97
N ASP A 568 -0.93 -24.23 -6.74
CA ASP A 568 -0.78 -25.06 -7.95
C ASP A 568 -0.05 -24.25 -9.04
N ALA A 569 1.06 -24.79 -9.56
CA ALA A 569 1.78 -24.16 -10.65
C ALA A 569 1.00 -24.28 -11.96
N GLY A 570 0.47 -23.16 -12.47
CA GLY A 570 -0.26 -23.08 -13.74
C GLY A 570 0.63 -23.11 -14.99
N TYR A 571 1.95 -23.18 -14.84
CA TYR A 571 2.93 -23.19 -15.93
C TYR A 571 3.65 -24.54 -16.06
N ARG A 572 4.15 -24.84 -17.26
CA ARG A 572 4.83 -26.10 -17.60
C ARG A 572 6.35 -26.02 -17.57
N ASP A 573 6.90 -24.83 -17.72
CA ASP A 573 8.33 -24.51 -17.69
C ASP A 573 8.53 -23.08 -17.17
N LEU A 574 9.79 -22.69 -16.92
CA LEU A 574 10.12 -21.35 -16.42
C LEU A 574 9.78 -20.22 -17.41
N GLY A 575 9.56 -20.51 -18.70
CA GLY A 575 9.10 -19.51 -19.65
C GLY A 575 7.68 -19.04 -19.34
N GLY A 576 6.80 -19.97 -18.95
CA GLY A 576 5.44 -19.64 -18.52
C GLY A 576 5.33 -19.01 -17.13
N LEU A 577 6.40 -19.01 -16.32
CA LEU A 577 6.38 -18.48 -14.96
C LEU A 577 6.09 -16.97 -14.94
N VAL A 578 6.67 -16.20 -15.87
CA VAL A 578 6.58 -14.74 -15.87
C VAL A 578 5.14 -14.29 -16.11
N GLU A 579 4.49 -14.81 -17.15
CA GLU A 579 3.09 -14.51 -17.46
C GLU A 579 2.15 -14.99 -16.35
N PHE A 580 2.40 -16.20 -15.83
CA PHE A 580 1.61 -16.74 -14.71
C PHE A 580 1.71 -15.87 -13.46
N ALA A 581 2.92 -15.50 -13.03
CA ALA A 581 3.11 -14.70 -11.83
C ALA A 581 2.53 -13.29 -11.98
N GLN A 582 2.58 -12.69 -13.17
CA GLN A 582 1.91 -11.41 -13.44
C GLN A 582 0.38 -11.55 -13.36
N SER A 583 -0.22 -12.56 -14.01
CA SER A 583 -1.66 -12.84 -13.90
C SER A 583 -2.07 -13.10 -12.47
N TRP A 584 -1.29 -13.91 -11.76
CA TRP A 584 -1.51 -14.25 -10.36
C TRP A 584 -1.52 -13.00 -9.46
N GLY A 585 -0.48 -12.18 -9.51
CA GLY A 585 -0.41 -10.97 -8.70
C GLY A 585 -1.43 -9.90 -9.08
N ASN A 586 -1.99 -9.99 -10.30
CA ASN A 586 -3.11 -9.17 -10.75
C ASN A 586 -4.44 -9.72 -10.20
N GLU A 587 -4.66 -11.04 -10.21
CA GLU A 587 -5.88 -11.67 -9.68
C GLU A 587 -5.98 -11.57 -8.16
N HIS A 588 -4.84 -11.57 -7.47
CA HIS A 588 -4.76 -11.55 -6.00
C HIS A 588 -4.23 -10.21 -5.46
N GLU A 589 -4.33 -9.12 -6.24
CA GLU A 589 -3.87 -7.79 -5.85
C GLU A 589 -4.43 -7.39 -4.46
N ASP A 590 -3.56 -6.86 -3.60
CA ASP A 590 -3.84 -6.51 -2.20
C ASP A 590 -4.32 -7.68 -1.29
N MET A 591 -4.24 -8.94 -1.74
CA MET A 591 -4.60 -10.10 -0.93
C MET A 591 -3.43 -10.56 -0.05
N LEU A 592 -3.72 -10.65 1.25
CA LEU A 592 -2.81 -11.06 2.32
C LEU A 592 -3.57 -11.97 3.29
N TYR A 593 -2.91 -13.02 3.80
CA TYR A 593 -3.48 -13.86 4.85
C TYR A 593 -2.53 -14.13 6.01
N PRO A 594 -3.05 -14.28 7.24
CA PRO A 594 -2.24 -14.74 8.36
C PRO A 594 -1.77 -16.19 8.12
N ILE A 595 -0.53 -16.48 8.50
CA ILE A 595 0.04 -17.83 8.45
C ILE A 595 0.90 -18.07 9.68
N ASP A 596 0.84 -19.27 10.25
CA ASP A 596 1.53 -19.59 11.50
C ASP A 596 3.05 -19.58 11.37
N VAL A 597 3.55 -20.05 10.23
CA VAL A 597 4.96 -20.16 9.91
C VAL A 597 5.16 -19.87 8.43
N LEU A 598 6.13 -19.02 8.12
CA LEU A 598 6.63 -18.85 6.76
C LEU A 598 7.87 -19.71 6.59
N ALA A 599 7.82 -20.67 5.68
CA ALA A 599 9.03 -21.36 5.27
C ALA A 599 10.03 -20.34 4.71
N MET A 600 11.24 -20.29 5.28
CA MET A 600 12.25 -19.28 4.98
C MET A 600 12.94 -19.45 3.61
N TYR A 601 12.22 -19.96 2.60
CA TYR A 601 12.70 -19.88 1.21
C TYR A 601 12.66 -18.45 0.69
N CYS A 602 11.73 -17.64 1.19
CA CYS A 602 11.65 -16.20 0.99
C CYS A 602 10.82 -15.60 2.14
N VAL A 603 11.45 -14.80 3.00
CA VAL A 603 10.74 -14.02 4.02
C VAL A 603 11.33 -12.62 4.10
N ALA A 604 10.48 -11.61 4.18
CA ALA A 604 10.84 -10.22 4.41
C ALA A 604 10.40 -9.78 5.81
N MET A 605 11.18 -8.91 6.44
CA MET A 605 10.87 -8.33 7.75
C MET A 605 11.42 -6.91 7.87
N PRO A 606 10.76 -6.03 8.64
CA PRO A 606 11.35 -4.74 9.02
C PRO A 606 12.60 -4.96 9.87
N ARG A 607 13.65 -4.15 9.65
CA ARG A 607 14.87 -4.17 10.49
C ARG A 607 14.54 -3.99 11.96
N ALA A 608 13.58 -3.12 12.29
CA ALA A 608 13.15 -2.87 13.66
C ALA A 608 12.62 -4.15 14.35
N VAL A 609 11.94 -5.02 13.60
CA VAL A 609 11.45 -6.31 14.09
C VAL A 609 12.64 -7.22 14.36
N TYR A 610 13.57 -7.36 13.41
CA TYR A 610 14.80 -8.14 13.63
C TYR A 610 15.60 -7.64 14.85
N GLN A 611 15.75 -6.33 15.03
CA GLN A 611 16.44 -5.75 16.18
C GLN A 611 15.76 -6.05 17.52
N LYS A 612 14.42 -6.12 17.53
CA LYS A 612 13.63 -6.48 18.71
C LYS A 612 13.67 -7.98 19.00
N ILE A 613 13.60 -8.81 17.96
CA ILE A 613 13.50 -10.27 18.07
C ILE A 613 14.89 -10.88 18.31
N GLY A 614 15.90 -10.46 17.57
CA GLY A 614 17.27 -11.00 17.58
C GLY A 614 17.51 -12.08 16.53
N ASP A 615 18.69 -12.71 16.58
CA ASP A 615 19.16 -13.69 15.60
C ASP A 615 18.32 -14.98 15.52
N LEU A 616 18.45 -15.70 14.40
CA LEU A 616 17.96 -17.08 14.24
C LEU A 616 18.71 -18.00 15.21
N ASP A 617 18.02 -18.99 15.76
CA ASP A 617 18.59 -19.88 16.77
C ASP A 617 19.53 -20.90 16.14
N GLU A 618 20.85 -20.74 16.37
CA GLU A 618 21.87 -21.61 15.76
C GLU A 618 21.86 -23.05 16.31
N ARG A 619 21.10 -23.33 17.38
CA ARG A 619 20.99 -24.69 17.95
C ARG A 619 20.40 -25.72 16.99
N TYR A 620 19.65 -25.29 15.97
CA TYR A 620 19.09 -26.16 14.93
C TYR A 620 20.14 -26.70 13.94
N GLY A 621 21.41 -26.32 14.08
CA GLY A 621 22.51 -26.89 13.31
C GLY A 621 22.31 -26.71 11.79
N ILE A 622 22.32 -27.81 11.05
CA ILE A 622 22.28 -27.79 9.57
C ILE A 622 20.96 -27.21 9.00
N GLY A 623 19.87 -27.21 9.78
CA GLY A 623 18.56 -26.60 9.43
C GLY A 623 17.37 -27.46 9.83
N MET A 624 16.15 -26.99 9.55
CA MET A 624 14.83 -27.40 10.08
C MET A 624 14.51 -26.81 11.45
N PHE A 625 13.28 -26.31 11.62
CA PHE A 625 12.69 -25.67 12.81
C PHE A 625 13.14 -24.24 13.10
N GLU A 626 14.12 -23.69 12.37
CA GLU A 626 14.44 -22.26 12.46
C GLU A 626 13.27 -21.35 12.09
N ASP A 627 12.45 -21.76 11.13
CA ASP A 627 11.29 -21.03 10.62
C ASP A 627 10.15 -21.06 11.63
N ASP A 628 9.87 -22.24 12.18
CA ASP A 628 8.97 -22.44 13.31
C ASP A 628 9.32 -21.56 14.52
N ASP A 629 10.58 -21.60 14.94
CA ASP A 629 11.07 -20.86 16.10
C ASP A 629 10.95 -19.35 15.92
N TYR A 630 11.39 -18.87 14.77
CA TYR A 630 11.42 -17.44 14.50
C TYR A 630 10.01 -16.86 14.34
N ALA A 631 9.12 -17.58 13.66
CA ALA A 631 7.71 -17.20 13.55
C ALA A 631 7.02 -17.20 14.92
N HIS A 632 7.33 -18.17 15.80
CA HIS A 632 6.83 -18.16 17.19
C HIS A 632 7.31 -16.91 17.93
N ARG A 633 8.60 -16.56 17.85
CA ARG A 633 9.14 -15.36 18.52
C ARG A 633 8.50 -14.07 18.03
N VAL A 634 8.27 -13.95 16.73
CA VAL A 634 7.61 -12.78 16.13
C VAL A 634 6.19 -12.63 16.65
N ARG A 635 5.42 -13.72 16.70
CA ARG A 635 4.06 -13.72 17.30
C ARG A 635 4.08 -13.40 18.79
N ALA A 636 4.99 -14.02 19.55
CA ALA A 636 5.15 -13.76 20.98
C ALA A 636 5.53 -12.30 21.29
N ALA A 637 6.13 -11.58 20.33
CA ALA A 637 6.45 -10.16 20.45
C ALA A 637 5.31 -9.22 20.03
N GLY A 638 4.13 -9.75 19.71
CA GLY A 638 2.92 -9.02 19.34
C GLY A 638 2.77 -8.71 17.86
N TYR A 639 3.59 -9.30 16.98
CA TYR A 639 3.50 -9.09 15.54
C TYR A 639 2.79 -10.24 14.83
N ARG A 640 2.17 -9.93 13.69
CA ARG A 640 1.57 -10.93 12.79
C ARG A 640 2.61 -11.49 11.83
N VAL A 641 2.41 -12.75 11.46
CA VAL A 641 3.12 -13.43 10.37
C VAL A 641 2.11 -13.61 9.24
N SER A 642 2.46 -13.18 8.03
CA SER A 642 1.49 -13.11 6.93
C SER A 642 2.07 -13.58 5.61
N CYS A 643 1.23 -14.15 4.75
CA CYS A 643 1.60 -14.51 3.40
C CYS A 643 0.94 -13.54 2.42
N ALA A 644 1.76 -12.89 1.58
CA ALA A 644 1.29 -12.05 0.50
C ALA A 644 0.87 -12.94 -0.66
N GLU A 645 -0.44 -13.11 -0.84
CA GLU A 645 -0.97 -13.95 -1.91
C GLU A 645 -0.70 -13.32 -3.28
N GLU A 646 -0.66 -11.99 -3.37
CA GLU A 646 -0.27 -11.29 -4.61
C GLU A 646 1.17 -11.56 -5.08
N ALA A 647 2.06 -12.04 -4.21
CA ALA A 647 3.46 -12.27 -4.52
C ALA A 647 3.71 -13.76 -4.76
N TYR A 648 4.21 -14.13 -5.94
CA TYR A 648 4.52 -15.51 -6.30
C TYR A 648 6.00 -15.72 -6.60
N ILE A 649 6.60 -16.76 -6.03
CA ILE A 649 7.98 -17.19 -6.34
C ILE A 649 8.01 -18.67 -6.69
N HIS A 650 8.78 -19.03 -7.72
CA HIS A 650 9.07 -20.44 -7.99
C HIS A 650 10.17 -20.94 -7.05
N HIS A 651 9.92 -22.04 -6.36
CA HIS A 651 10.85 -22.73 -5.48
C HIS A 651 11.06 -24.18 -5.96
N ALA A 652 12.30 -24.55 -6.29
CA ALA A 652 12.62 -25.89 -6.78
C ALA A 652 12.46 -26.97 -5.68
N GLY A 653 12.73 -26.57 -4.42
CA GLY A 653 12.45 -27.31 -3.20
C GLY A 653 13.47 -28.38 -2.85
N ARG A 654 14.00 -28.28 -1.62
CA ARG A 654 14.89 -29.25 -0.94
C ARG A 654 16.14 -29.60 -1.77
N ALA A 655 16.70 -28.68 -2.55
CA ALA A 655 17.88 -28.98 -3.39
C ALA A 655 19.09 -29.50 -2.59
N SER A 656 19.37 -28.91 -1.42
CA SER A 656 20.45 -29.31 -0.51
C SER A 656 20.12 -30.58 0.28
N PHE A 657 18.90 -30.69 0.83
CA PHE A 657 18.49 -31.85 1.64
C PHE A 657 18.24 -33.12 0.82
N ARG A 658 17.94 -33.02 -0.49
CA ARG A 658 17.86 -34.18 -1.40
C ARG A 658 19.18 -34.95 -1.53
N LYS A 659 20.31 -34.34 -1.18
CA LYS A 659 21.63 -34.99 -1.15
C LYS A 659 21.87 -35.79 0.13
N MET A 660 20.99 -35.66 1.14
CA MET A 660 21.05 -36.37 2.41
C MET A 660 20.20 -37.64 2.38
N ALA A 661 20.70 -38.73 2.95
CA ALA A 661 19.93 -39.98 3.06
C ALA A 661 18.71 -39.82 3.99
N ASP A 662 17.56 -40.42 3.62
CA ASP A 662 16.27 -40.30 4.34
C ASP A 662 16.35 -40.63 5.84
N ALA A 663 17.22 -41.56 6.23
CA ALA A 663 17.42 -41.90 7.65
C ALA A 663 18.08 -40.76 8.43
N LYS A 664 19.07 -40.09 7.82
CA LYS A 664 19.76 -38.94 8.44
C LYS A 664 18.86 -37.70 8.48
N TYR A 665 18.06 -37.49 7.43
CA TYR A 665 17.03 -36.45 7.40
C TYR A 665 16.03 -36.61 8.57
N ARG A 666 15.49 -37.82 8.77
CA ARG A 666 14.53 -38.09 9.86
C ARG A 666 15.14 -37.93 11.24
N SER A 667 16.39 -38.37 11.43
CA SER A 667 17.11 -38.19 12.70
C SER A 667 17.32 -36.72 13.04
N LEU A 668 17.72 -35.89 12.06
CA LEU A 668 17.91 -34.46 12.27
C LEU A 668 16.59 -33.75 12.58
N HIS A 669 15.52 -34.10 11.87
CA HIS A 669 14.18 -33.57 12.15
C HIS A 669 13.71 -33.90 13.57
N GLU A 670 13.94 -35.13 14.04
CA GLU A 670 13.56 -35.56 15.39
C GLU A 670 14.35 -34.78 16.47
N GLU A 671 15.66 -34.63 16.27
CA GLU A 671 16.54 -33.88 17.17
C GLU A 671 16.13 -32.40 17.25
N ASN A 672 15.92 -31.75 16.11
CA ASN A 672 15.53 -30.34 16.07
C ASN A 672 14.10 -30.10 16.57
N ARG A 673 13.17 -31.05 16.34
CA ARG A 673 11.83 -30.99 16.95
C ARG A 673 11.95 -30.92 18.46
N LYS A 674 12.76 -31.80 19.05
CA LYS A 674 12.95 -31.81 20.51
C LYS A 674 13.53 -30.49 21.02
N ILE A 675 14.50 -29.89 20.31
CA ILE A 675 15.04 -28.56 20.67
C ILE A 675 13.93 -27.50 20.69
N TYR A 676 13.04 -27.51 19.70
CA TYR A 676 11.90 -26.60 19.64
C TYR A 676 10.91 -26.85 20.80
N GLU A 677 10.50 -28.09 21.00
CA GLU A 677 9.55 -28.49 22.06
C GLU A 677 10.08 -28.15 23.46
N ASP A 678 11.36 -28.43 23.72
CA ASP A 678 12.03 -28.11 24.98
C ASP A 678 12.13 -26.58 25.18
N LYS A 679 12.34 -25.79 24.12
CA LYS A 679 12.43 -24.32 24.19
C LYS A 679 11.08 -23.67 24.51
N TRP A 680 10.00 -24.15 23.90
CA TRP A 680 8.67 -23.54 23.99
C TRP A 680 7.74 -24.21 24.99
N ALA A 681 8.19 -25.29 25.65
CA ALA A 681 7.38 -26.10 26.55
C ALA A 681 6.04 -26.52 25.92
N CYS A 682 6.06 -26.81 24.61
CA CYS A 682 4.89 -27.19 23.84
C CYS A 682 5.19 -28.41 22.97
N ASN A 683 4.15 -29.14 22.57
CA ASN A 683 4.31 -30.22 21.59
C ASN A 683 4.25 -29.63 20.19
N TRP A 684 5.27 -29.86 19.38
CA TRP A 684 5.27 -29.40 18.01
C TRP A 684 4.25 -30.21 17.21
N ARG A 685 3.38 -29.49 16.51
CA ARG A 685 2.41 -30.09 15.62
C ARG A 685 2.95 -29.99 14.20
N PRO A 686 3.00 -31.09 13.42
CA PRO A 686 3.31 -31.00 12.01
C PRO A 686 2.29 -30.06 11.39
N HIS A 687 2.73 -28.97 10.77
CA HIS A 687 1.75 -28.11 10.14
C HIS A 687 1.19 -28.83 8.93
N GLU A 688 -0.12 -28.96 8.97
CA GLU A 688 -0.91 -29.79 8.11
C GLU A 688 -1.11 -29.06 6.77
N GLY A 689 -0.02 -28.78 6.03
CA GLY A 689 -0.10 -28.30 4.64
C GLY A 689 -0.43 -29.42 3.67
N ASN A 690 -1.45 -30.18 4.03
CA ASN A 690 -2.01 -31.20 3.23
C ASN A 690 -3.43 -30.74 2.91
N ARG A 691 -3.73 -30.63 1.61
CA ARG A 691 -5.11 -30.71 1.11
C ARG A 691 -5.92 -31.82 1.81
N HIS A 692 -5.28 -32.82 2.42
CA HIS A 692 -5.91 -33.85 3.24
C HIS A 692 -6.54 -33.36 4.55
N ASP A 693 -5.98 -32.40 5.27
CA ASP A 693 -6.57 -31.92 6.54
C ASP A 693 -7.57 -30.80 6.31
N THR A 694 -7.34 -29.90 5.35
CA THR A 694 -8.40 -29.02 4.84
C THR A 694 -9.58 -29.83 4.30
N ALA A 695 -9.34 -30.92 3.56
CA ALA A 695 -10.42 -31.80 3.11
C ALA A 695 -11.09 -32.57 4.26
N ARG A 696 -10.34 -32.95 5.30
CA ARG A 696 -10.90 -33.56 6.53
C ARG A 696 -11.81 -32.56 7.24
N PHE A 697 -11.35 -31.33 7.45
CA PHE A 697 -12.14 -30.26 8.07
C PHE A 697 -13.33 -29.87 7.21
N ALA A 698 -13.17 -29.75 5.89
CA ALA A 698 -14.27 -29.51 4.97
C ALA A 698 -15.31 -30.65 5.03
N ALA A 699 -14.87 -31.91 5.13
CA ALA A 699 -15.77 -33.04 5.32
C ALA A 699 -16.50 -33.00 6.68
N GLU A 700 -15.81 -32.61 7.75
CA GLU A 700 -16.41 -32.45 9.08
C GLU A 700 -17.40 -31.27 9.11
N ILE A 701 -17.08 -30.14 8.48
CA ILE A 701 -17.99 -29.00 8.27
C ILE A 701 -19.22 -29.46 7.50
N THR A 702 -19.04 -30.20 6.40
CA THR A 702 -20.14 -30.75 5.60
C THR A 702 -21.02 -31.70 6.44
N GLU A 703 -20.42 -32.55 7.27
CA GLU A 703 -21.14 -33.45 8.16
C GLU A 703 -21.93 -32.69 9.23
N ARG A 704 -21.35 -31.63 9.80
CA ARG A 704 -22.02 -30.76 10.78
C ARG A 704 -23.17 -29.98 10.15
N ILE A 705 -23.00 -29.47 8.94
CA ILE A 705 -24.09 -28.85 8.16
C ILE A 705 -25.20 -29.87 7.90
N ALA A 706 -24.86 -31.10 7.48
CA ALA A 706 -25.84 -32.13 7.19
C ALA A 706 -26.61 -32.64 8.42
N LYS A 707 -25.99 -32.60 9.61
CA LYS A 707 -26.62 -32.98 10.90
C LYS A 707 -27.20 -31.80 11.68
N GLY A 708 -26.86 -30.59 11.27
CA GLY A 708 -27.19 -29.35 11.94
C GLY A 708 -28.67 -28.97 11.81
N PRO A 709 -29.05 -27.82 12.38
CA PRO A 709 -30.41 -27.31 12.27
C PRO A 709 -30.77 -26.97 10.82
N ARG A 710 -32.07 -26.76 10.55
CA ARG A 710 -32.57 -26.57 9.17
C ARG A 710 -32.41 -25.14 8.64
N GLY A 711 -32.02 -24.19 9.49
CA GLY A 711 -31.75 -22.82 9.07
C GLY A 711 -30.46 -22.67 8.27
N GLU A 712 -30.17 -21.43 7.92
CA GLU A 712 -28.94 -21.00 7.23
C GLU A 712 -27.66 -21.37 7.98
N VAL A 713 -26.57 -21.52 7.22
CA VAL A 713 -25.21 -21.57 7.75
C VAL A 713 -24.67 -20.15 7.86
N VAL A 714 -24.36 -19.73 9.09
CA VAL A 714 -23.81 -18.39 9.39
C VAL A 714 -22.36 -18.54 9.81
N ILE A 715 -21.50 -17.67 9.28
CA ILE A 715 -20.08 -17.66 9.58
C ILE A 715 -19.70 -16.27 10.10
N PHE A 716 -19.08 -16.23 11.26
CA PHE A 716 -18.33 -15.08 11.76
C PHE A 716 -16.85 -15.38 11.53
N PRO A 717 -16.20 -14.78 10.52
CA PRO A 717 -14.75 -14.88 10.35
C PRO A 717 -14.05 -14.31 11.60
N PRO A 718 -12.79 -14.69 11.86
CA PRO A 718 -12.01 -14.17 12.98
C PRO A 718 -12.17 -12.65 13.14
N ASN A 719 -12.71 -12.23 14.29
CA ASN A 719 -12.97 -10.83 14.59
C ASN A 719 -12.60 -10.47 16.04
N ILE A 720 -13.03 -11.29 16.99
CA ILE A 720 -12.80 -11.13 18.41
C ILE A 720 -12.73 -12.52 19.03
N GLY A 721 -11.79 -12.76 19.94
CA GLY A 721 -11.69 -14.04 20.63
C GLY A 721 -12.92 -14.32 21.50
N TRP A 722 -13.28 -15.58 21.71
CA TRP A 722 -14.45 -15.94 22.53
C TRP A 722 -14.23 -15.77 24.05
N ALA A 723 -12.96 -15.89 24.50
CA ALA A 723 -12.59 -15.90 25.91
C ALA A 723 -12.07 -14.54 26.42
N ILE A 724 -12.50 -13.44 25.81
CA ILE A 724 -12.06 -12.09 26.18
C ILE A 724 -12.82 -11.54 27.41
N ASP A 725 -12.28 -10.48 28.02
CA ASP A 725 -12.83 -9.86 29.24
C ASP A 725 -14.24 -9.25 29.05
N LEU A 726 -14.66 -8.99 27.81
CA LEU A 726 -15.93 -8.34 27.49
C LEU A 726 -16.74 -9.18 26.49
N PHE A 727 -17.92 -9.63 26.91
CA PHE A 727 -18.85 -10.31 26.02
C PHE A 727 -19.61 -9.29 25.15
N GLN A 728 -19.25 -9.21 23.87
CA GLN A 728 -19.67 -8.15 22.93
C GLN A 728 -20.72 -8.61 21.91
N ARG A 729 -21.21 -7.66 21.08
CA ARG A 729 -22.21 -7.87 20.02
C ARG A 729 -22.00 -9.11 19.14
N PRO A 730 -20.80 -9.43 18.60
CA PRO A 730 -20.61 -10.61 17.75
C PRO A 730 -21.00 -11.91 18.48
N HIS A 731 -20.60 -12.04 19.75
CA HIS A 731 -20.93 -13.20 20.57
C HIS A 731 -22.45 -13.32 20.79
N GLN A 732 -23.10 -12.19 21.08
CA GLN A 732 -24.54 -12.12 21.33
C GLN A 732 -25.36 -12.49 20.08
N LEU A 733 -24.97 -11.96 18.92
CA LEU A 733 -25.61 -12.30 17.66
C LEU A 733 -25.39 -13.76 17.31
N ALA A 734 -24.18 -14.30 17.48
CA ALA A 734 -23.90 -15.71 17.24
C ALA A 734 -24.80 -16.63 18.07
N VAL A 735 -24.96 -16.35 19.38
CA VAL A 735 -25.87 -17.11 20.26
C VAL A 735 -27.33 -16.95 19.83
N ALA A 736 -27.77 -15.74 19.54
CA ALA A 736 -29.15 -15.48 19.12
C ALA A 736 -29.51 -16.15 17.79
N LEU A 737 -28.58 -16.20 16.84
CA LEU A 737 -28.73 -16.93 15.58
C LEU A 737 -28.83 -18.44 15.82
N GLY A 738 -28.01 -19.00 16.70
CA GLY A 738 -28.10 -20.41 17.10
C GLY A 738 -29.47 -20.76 17.72
N GLN A 739 -29.99 -19.89 18.58
CA GLN A 739 -31.33 -19.99 19.19
C GLN A 739 -32.49 -19.84 18.18
N LEU A 740 -32.22 -19.29 17.00
CA LEU A 740 -33.15 -19.20 15.87
C LEU A 740 -33.06 -20.40 14.92
N ASP A 741 -32.40 -21.49 15.35
CA ASP A 741 -32.22 -22.73 14.57
C ASP A 741 -31.34 -22.54 13.32
N HIS A 742 -30.32 -21.67 13.41
CA HIS A 742 -29.25 -21.53 12.41
C HIS A 742 -27.96 -22.17 12.90
N LEU A 743 -27.18 -22.75 11.98
CA LEU A 743 -25.87 -23.29 12.31
C LEU A 743 -24.84 -22.18 12.24
N VAL A 744 -24.24 -21.83 13.37
CA VAL A 744 -23.27 -20.72 13.46
C VAL A 744 -21.86 -21.27 13.65
N PHE A 745 -20.96 -20.93 12.74
CA PHE A 745 -19.53 -21.08 12.92
C PHE A 745 -18.94 -19.74 13.35
N PHE A 746 -18.40 -19.69 14.56
CA PHE A 746 -17.67 -18.54 15.07
C PHE A 746 -16.18 -18.85 15.00
N CYS A 747 -15.53 -18.33 13.98
CA CYS A 747 -14.15 -18.65 13.66
C CYS A 747 -13.19 -17.84 14.53
N LEU A 748 -12.15 -18.50 15.03
CA LEU A 748 -11.13 -17.95 15.92
C LEU A 748 -9.77 -17.96 15.21
N HIS A 749 -8.86 -17.06 15.59
CA HIS A 749 -7.47 -17.22 15.21
C HIS A 749 -6.83 -18.37 16.00
N ASP A 750 -5.82 -19.02 15.43
CA ASP A 750 -5.15 -20.17 16.06
C ASP A 750 -4.55 -19.84 17.45
N TYR A 751 -4.21 -18.59 17.72
CA TYR A 751 -3.70 -18.16 19.02
C TYR A 751 -4.79 -17.85 20.07
N ASP A 752 -6.06 -17.72 19.68
CA ASP A 752 -7.16 -17.48 20.64
C ASP A 752 -7.51 -18.75 21.44
N ASP A 753 -7.27 -19.94 20.86
CA ASP A 753 -7.50 -21.24 21.51
C ASP A 753 -6.55 -22.33 20.95
N PRO A 754 -5.22 -22.20 21.16
CA PRO A 754 -4.21 -23.04 20.50
C PRO A 754 -4.27 -24.51 20.93
N GLU A 755 -4.79 -24.77 22.13
CA GLU A 755 -4.95 -26.11 22.70
C GLU A 755 -6.38 -26.66 22.61
N GLY A 756 -7.34 -25.85 22.17
CA GLY A 756 -8.75 -26.22 22.06
C GLY A 756 -9.04 -27.21 20.92
N PRO A 757 -10.17 -27.93 21.00
CA PRO A 757 -10.63 -28.74 19.88
C PRO A 757 -10.99 -27.84 18.68
N ARG A 758 -10.68 -28.29 17.47
CA ARG A 758 -10.89 -27.54 16.21
C ARG A 758 -12.33 -27.11 15.95
N PHE A 759 -13.28 -27.85 16.52
CA PHE A 759 -14.70 -27.50 16.57
C PHE A 759 -15.21 -27.70 18.00
N ARG A 760 -15.68 -26.65 18.66
CA ARG A 760 -16.28 -26.70 20.01
C ARG A 760 -17.67 -26.11 19.99
N GLU A 761 -18.70 -26.92 20.25
CA GLU A 761 -20.04 -26.39 20.49
C GLU A 761 -20.11 -25.77 21.89
N ILE A 762 -20.52 -24.50 21.94
CA ILE A 762 -20.49 -23.67 23.16
C ILE A 762 -21.88 -23.17 23.57
N ALA A 763 -22.81 -23.14 22.63
CA ALA A 763 -24.22 -22.89 22.82
C ALA A 763 -24.97 -23.70 21.73
N PRO A 764 -26.28 -23.94 21.89
CA PRO A 764 -27.06 -24.68 20.88
C PRO A 764 -26.82 -24.11 19.47
N ASN A 765 -26.32 -24.96 18.58
CA ASN A 765 -25.99 -24.63 17.19
C ASN A 765 -24.86 -23.60 16.98
N VAL A 766 -24.10 -23.22 18.01
CA VAL A 766 -22.96 -22.31 17.91
C VAL A 766 -21.66 -23.05 18.14
N ILE A 767 -20.84 -23.10 17.10
CA ILE A 767 -19.59 -23.85 17.04
C ILE A 767 -18.43 -22.86 16.94
N LEU A 768 -17.55 -22.86 17.92
CA LEU A 768 -16.23 -22.24 17.79
C LEU A 768 -15.39 -23.07 16.83
N SER A 769 -14.77 -22.40 15.85
CA SER A 769 -13.94 -23.06 14.85
C SER A 769 -12.55 -22.43 14.80
N SER A 770 -11.52 -23.24 15.00
CA SER A 770 -10.11 -22.82 14.86
C SER A 770 -9.45 -23.52 13.67
N VAL A 771 -10.19 -23.69 12.56
CA VAL A 771 -9.68 -24.26 11.32
C VAL A 771 -9.43 -23.16 10.29
N PRO A 772 -8.53 -23.36 9.31
CA PRO A 772 -8.32 -22.41 8.24
C PRO A 772 -9.61 -22.09 7.47
N LEU A 773 -9.84 -20.81 7.14
CA LEU A 773 -11.05 -20.37 6.43
C LEU A 773 -11.25 -21.07 5.07
N CYS A 774 -10.16 -21.48 4.41
CA CYS A 774 -10.23 -22.26 3.18
C CYS A 774 -10.92 -23.63 3.33
N ALA A 775 -11.09 -24.15 4.56
CA ALA A 775 -11.88 -25.36 4.81
C ALA A 775 -13.39 -25.14 4.55
N PHE A 776 -13.85 -23.88 4.48
CA PHE A 776 -15.23 -23.51 4.22
C PHE A 776 -15.53 -23.29 2.72
N ASP A 777 -14.57 -23.46 1.80
CA ASP A 777 -14.74 -23.22 0.34
C ASP A 777 -15.88 -24.06 -0.28
N GLY A 778 -16.25 -25.18 0.34
CA GLY A 778 -17.36 -26.03 -0.10
C GLY A 778 -18.73 -25.70 0.51
N VAL A 779 -18.83 -24.70 1.40
CA VAL A 779 -20.09 -24.31 2.03
C VAL A 779 -20.90 -23.49 1.03
N GLN A 780 -22.11 -23.95 0.72
CA GLN A 780 -22.97 -23.28 -0.25
C GLN A 780 -23.68 -22.10 0.39
N SER A 781 -23.50 -20.91 -0.21
CA SER A 781 -24.21 -19.67 0.11
C SER A 781 -24.26 -19.32 1.61
N PRO A 782 -23.14 -19.36 2.36
CA PRO A 782 -23.17 -18.99 3.77
C PRO A 782 -23.51 -17.51 3.93
N ILE A 783 -24.09 -17.15 5.09
CA ILE A 783 -24.20 -15.74 5.50
C ILE A 783 -22.94 -15.41 6.30
N VAL A 784 -22.17 -14.42 5.85
CA VAL A 784 -20.89 -14.03 6.47
C VAL A 784 -21.04 -12.67 7.14
N PHE A 785 -20.85 -12.61 8.46
CA PHE A 785 -20.89 -11.37 9.23
C PHE A 785 -19.49 -10.77 9.33
N THR A 786 -19.31 -9.53 8.87
CA THR A 786 -18.00 -8.86 8.84
C THR A 786 -18.06 -7.45 9.40
N MET A 787 -16.91 -6.99 9.87
CA MET A 787 -16.62 -5.71 10.52
C MET A 787 -15.52 -4.98 9.72
N PRO A 788 -15.31 -3.66 9.89
CA PRO A 788 -14.37 -2.92 9.05
C PRO A 788 -12.92 -3.43 9.13
N TYR A 789 -12.53 -4.08 10.23
CA TYR A 789 -11.17 -4.60 10.43
C TYR A 789 -10.98 -6.06 9.98
N ASN A 790 -12.03 -6.81 9.64
CA ASN A 790 -11.92 -8.19 9.12
C ASN A 790 -12.62 -8.39 7.77
N GLY A 791 -13.00 -7.30 7.09
CA GLY A 791 -13.64 -7.28 5.77
C GLY A 791 -12.97 -8.13 4.70
N TYR A 792 -11.63 -8.18 4.73
CA TYR A 792 -10.82 -8.94 3.78
C TYR A 792 -11.01 -10.45 3.94
N GLU A 793 -11.38 -10.94 5.12
CA GLU A 793 -11.61 -12.37 5.35
C GLU A 793 -12.91 -12.86 4.69
N ALA A 794 -13.86 -11.95 4.42
CA ALA A 794 -15.07 -12.31 3.68
C ALA A 794 -14.76 -12.79 2.26
N ALA A 795 -13.61 -12.39 1.68
CA ALA A 795 -13.17 -12.83 0.35
C ALA A 795 -12.88 -14.35 0.26
N TYR A 796 -12.69 -15.04 1.39
CA TYR A 796 -12.49 -16.50 1.40
C TYR A 796 -13.75 -17.29 1.06
N PHE A 797 -14.93 -16.71 1.22
CA PHE A 797 -16.19 -17.43 1.08
C PHE A 797 -16.82 -17.15 -0.28
N ARG A 798 -16.63 -18.10 -1.21
CA ARG A 798 -17.23 -18.02 -2.54
C ARG A 798 -18.75 -18.15 -2.44
N GLU A 799 -19.46 -17.31 -3.20
CA GLU A 799 -20.94 -17.28 -3.22
C GLU A 799 -21.60 -16.92 -1.87
N ALA A 800 -20.86 -16.33 -0.93
CA ALA A 800 -21.38 -15.90 0.35
C ALA A 800 -22.26 -14.65 0.24
N ARG A 801 -23.24 -14.55 1.16
CA ARG A 801 -24.02 -13.34 1.41
C ARG A 801 -23.34 -12.56 2.53
N ILE A 802 -22.76 -11.42 2.21
CA ILE A 802 -21.98 -10.60 3.13
C ILE A 802 -22.91 -9.64 3.88
N VAL A 803 -22.91 -9.73 5.20
CA VAL A 803 -23.51 -8.77 6.12
C VAL A 803 -22.39 -7.92 6.72
N TYR A 804 -22.31 -6.67 6.30
CA TYR A 804 -21.39 -5.70 6.86
C TYR A 804 -22.02 -4.98 8.06
N GLU A 805 -21.41 -5.10 9.24
CA GLU A 805 -21.84 -4.40 10.44
C GLU A 805 -20.97 -3.15 10.72
N SER A 806 -21.57 -1.97 10.57
CA SER A 806 -21.06 -0.70 11.06
C SER A 806 -21.54 -0.49 12.50
N VAL A 807 -20.66 -0.76 13.46
CA VAL A 807 -21.01 -0.83 14.89
C VAL A 807 -20.69 0.45 15.66
N ASP A 808 -19.58 1.11 15.30
CA ASP A 808 -19.08 2.35 15.90
C ASP A 808 -18.29 3.14 14.84
N VAL A 809 -17.87 4.37 15.17
CA VAL A 809 -16.95 5.14 14.31
C VAL A 809 -15.58 4.45 14.23
N LEU A 810 -14.89 4.63 13.09
CA LEU A 810 -13.69 3.85 12.77
C LEU A 810 -12.53 4.08 13.76
N GLU A 811 -12.47 5.25 14.37
CA GLU A 811 -11.44 5.68 15.32
C GLU A 811 -11.48 4.93 16.66
N VAL A 812 -12.55 4.16 16.92
CA VAL A 812 -12.66 3.29 18.10
C VAL A 812 -11.88 1.98 17.89
N PHE A 813 -11.72 1.55 16.64
CA PHE A 813 -11.00 0.32 16.32
C PHE A 813 -9.49 0.59 16.23
N GLY A 814 -8.70 -0.35 16.77
CA GLY A 814 -7.24 -0.34 16.59
C GLY A 814 -6.84 -0.64 15.14
N GLY A 815 -5.60 -0.28 14.78
CA GLY A 815 -5.01 -0.56 13.46
C GLY A 815 -4.90 0.66 12.52
N PRO A 816 -4.32 0.48 11.31
CA PRO A 816 -4.10 1.56 10.35
C PRO A 816 -5.43 2.17 9.86
N GLN A 817 -5.68 3.43 10.22
CA GLN A 817 -6.94 4.12 9.95
C GLN A 817 -7.29 4.20 8.46
N GLU A 818 -6.28 4.36 7.59
CA GLU A 818 -6.50 4.40 6.14
C GLU A 818 -7.04 3.08 5.59
N ARG A 819 -6.53 1.96 6.10
CA ARG A 819 -7.02 0.62 5.74
C ARG A 819 -8.47 0.42 6.20
N LEU A 820 -8.79 0.82 7.42
CA LEU A 820 -10.16 0.73 7.95
C LEU A 820 -11.14 1.57 7.12
N ARG A 821 -10.75 2.79 6.71
CA ARG A 821 -11.55 3.65 5.83
C ARG A 821 -11.77 3.02 4.45
N ARG A 822 -10.71 2.45 3.87
CA ARG A 822 -10.80 1.76 2.57
C ARG A 822 -11.72 0.55 2.64
N GLU A 823 -11.56 -0.31 3.64
CA GLU A 823 -12.41 -1.49 3.82
C GLU A 823 -13.85 -1.10 4.15
N HIS A 824 -14.08 -0.10 5.00
CA HIS A 824 -15.41 0.44 5.25
C HIS A 824 -16.07 0.91 3.94
N ALA A 825 -15.38 1.74 3.15
CA ALA A 825 -15.92 2.24 1.88
C ALA A 825 -16.20 1.11 0.88
N ARG A 826 -15.34 0.07 0.85
CA ARG A 826 -15.52 -1.13 0.03
C ARG A 826 -16.76 -1.91 0.46
N LEU A 827 -16.84 -2.28 1.74
CA LEU A 827 -17.93 -3.09 2.30
C LEU A 827 -19.28 -2.37 2.24
N VAL A 828 -19.30 -1.05 2.45
CA VAL A 828 -20.51 -0.25 2.23
C VAL A 828 -21.01 -0.43 0.79
N ARG A 829 -20.13 -0.44 -0.22
CA ARG A 829 -20.55 -0.62 -1.61
C ARG A 829 -20.86 -2.07 -1.99
N GLU A 830 -20.10 -3.01 -1.48
CA GLU A 830 -20.06 -4.40 -1.99
C GLU A 830 -20.87 -5.40 -1.16
N ALA A 831 -21.13 -5.15 0.13
CA ALA A 831 -21.85 -6.10 0.97
C ALA A 831 -23.33 -6.23 0.55
N ASP A 832 -23.87 -7.44 0.59
CA ASP A 832 -25.28 -7.71 0.29
C ASP A 832 -26.23 -6.99 1.25
N LEU A 833 -25.83 -6.85 2.52
CA LEU A 833 -26.55 -6.05 3.51
C LEU A 833 -25.59 -5.22 4.34
N VAL A 834 -25.87 -3.92 4.47
CA VAL A 834 -25.19 -3.04 5.42
C VAL A 834 -26.09 -2.81 6.61
N VAL A 835 -25.57 -3.09 7.80
CA VAL A 835 -26.23 -2.89 9.09
C VAL A 835 -25.50 -1.80 9.85
N ALA A 836 -26.23 -0.82 10.35
CA ALA A 836 -25.70 0.21 11.23
C ALA A 836 -26.38 0.11 12.61
N THR A 837 -25.64 0.36 13.69
CA THR A 837 -26.16 0.22 15.06
C THR A 837 -26.80 1.50 15.62
N ALA A 838 -26.47 2.66 15.06
CA ALA A 838 -26.93 3.98 15.53
C ALA A 838 -27.37 4.88 14.36
N ASP A 839 -28.27 5.83 14.64
CA ASP A 839 -28.77 6.78 13.62
C ASP A 839 -27.63 7.58 12.97
N ARG A 840 -26.64 8.00 13.78
CA ARG A 840 -25.51 8.79 13.28
C ARG A 840 -24.70 8.04 12.22
N LEU A 841 -24.54 6.72 12.37
CA LEU A 841 -23.88 5.86 11.38
C LEU A 841 -24.75 5.66 10.14
N VAL A 842 -26.08 5.51 10.32
CA VAL A 842 -27.02 5.48 9.19
C VAL A 842 -26.94 6.76 8.37
N GLN A 843 -26.85 7.92 9.02
CA GLN A 843 -26.74 9.22 8.32
C GLN A 843 -25.49 9.31 7.44
N GLU A 844 -24.36 8.69 7.84
CA GLU A 844 -23.14 8.66 7.03
C GLU A 844 -23.27 7.72 5.84
N ILE A 845 -23.94 6.59 6.04
CA ILE A 845 -23.97 5.50 5.06
C ILE A 845 -25.11 5.68 4.05
N VAL A 846 -26.24 6.28 4.43
CA VAL A 846 -27.48 6.31 3.64
C VAL A 846 -27.34 7.02 2.29
N GLU A 847 -26.41 7.98 2.19
CA GLU A 847 -26.11 8.67 0.92
C GLU A 847 -25.51 7.71 -0.12
N ILE A 848 -24.76 6.70 0.33
CA ILE A 848 -24.10 5.70 -0.53
C ILE A 848 -24.98 4.44 -0.62
N ARG A 849 -25.62 4.04 0.47
CA ARG A 849 -26.46 2.84 0.61
C ARG A 849 -27.83 3.18 1.20
N PRO A 850 -28.81 3.54 0.35
CA PRO A 850 -30.16 3.88 0.81
C PRO A 850 -30.90 2.74 1.53
N ASP A 851 -30.43 1.50 1.36
CA ASP A 851 -31.00 0.29 1.95
C ASP A 851 -30.35 -0.12 3.28
N VAL A 852 -29.44 0.69 3.82
CA VAL A 852 -28.81 0.46 5.13
C VAL A 852 -29.85 0.21 6.23
N LEU A 853 -29.65 -0.86 6.99
CA LEU A 853 -30.58 -1.30 8.02
C LEU A 853 -30.11 -0.85 9.40
N LEU A 854 -30.92 -0.04 10.10
CA LEU A 854 -30.69 0.29 11.50
C LEU A 854 -31.03 -0.91 12.39
N VAL A 855 -30.02 -1.54 12.99
CA VAL A 855 -30.18 -2.63 13.97
C VAL A 855 -29.38 -2.31 15.23
N PRO A 856 -29.99 -1.61 16.20
CA PRO A 856 -29.33 -1.27 17.45
C PRO A 856 -28.89 -2.51 18.23
N ASN A 857 -28.06 -2.31 19.24
CA ASN A 857 -27.75 -3.37 20.20
C ASN A 857 -29.02 -3.90 20.89
N GLY A 858 -28.86 -5.05 21.54
CA GLY A 858 -29.95 -5.72 22.24
C GLY A 858 -29.54 -6.26 23.61
N VAL A 859 -30.44 -7.03 24.20
CA VAL A 859 -30.26 -7.66 25.51
C VAL A 859 -30.56 -9.16 25.46
N ASP A 860 -29.81 -9.93 26.24
CA ASP A 860 -30.23 -11.26 26.67
C ASP A 860 -31.20 -11.10 27.85
N PHE A 861 -32.49 -10.98 27.52
CA PHE A 861 -33.51 -10.60 28.49
C PHE A 861 -33.61 -11.60 29.63
N ASP A 862 -33.63 -12.90 29.34
CA ASP A 862 -33.81 -13.94 30.36
C ASP A 862 -32.61 -13.96 31.34
N HIS A 863 -31.40 -13.74 30.82
CA HIS A 863 -30.18 -13.63 31.63
C HIS A 863 -30.25 -12.47 32.63
N PHE A 864 -30.65 -11.27 32.18
CA PHE A 864 -30.69 -10.10 33.06
C PHE A 864 -32.00 -9.95 33.87
N ALA A 865 -33.09 -10.60 33.45
CA ALA A 865 -34.36 -10.61 34.19
C ALA A 865 -34.33 -11.56 35.39
N THR A 866 -33.41 -12.52 35.42
CA THR A 866 -33.21 -13.47 36.53
C THR A 866 -32.13 -12.96 37.48
N ALA A 867 -32.51 -12.65 38.73
CA ALA A 867 -31.54 -12.39 39.78
C ALA A 867 -31.04 -13.75 40.32
N GLY A 868 -29.77 -14.09 40.06
CA GLY A 868 -29.13 -15.27 40.63
C GLY A 868 -28.88 -15.15 42.14
N VAL A 869 -28.30 -16.20 42.74
CA VAL A 869 -27.64 -16.06 44.05
C VAL A 869 -26.47 -15.09 43.84
N ILE A 870 -26.38 -14.05 44.67
CA ILE A 870 -25.23 -13.13 44.65
C ILE A 870 -23.99 -13.99 44.89
N PRO A 871 -23.08 -14.17 43.91
CA PRO A 871 -21.80 -14.81 44.17
C PRO A 871 -21.14 -14.05 45.33
N GLU A 872 -20.27 -14.66 46.13
CA GLU A 872 -19.47 -13.91 47.13
C GLU A 872 -18.61 -12.84 46.41
N ALA A 873 -19.20 -11.68 46.12
CA ALA A 873 -18.68 -10.65 45.24
C ALA A 873 -18.96 -9.28 45.88
N SER A 874 -18.20 -9.02 46.95
CA SER A 874 -17.66 -7.74 47.45
C SER A 874 -18.48 -6.43 47.46
N ILE A 875 -19.75 -6.34 47.07
CA ILE A 875 -20.46 -5.04 47.02
C ILE A 875 -21.72 -4.94 47.89
N ASP A 876 -22.29 -6.06 48.35
CA ASP A 876 -23.49 -6.07 49.22
C ASP A 876 -23.29 -5.41 50.60
N HIS A 877 -22.04 -5.26 51.02
CA HIS A 877 -21.68 -4.65 52.30
C HIS A 877 -21.47 -3.13 52.20
N LEU A 878 -21.57 -2.55 50.99
CA LEU A 878 -21.34 -1.13 50.77
C LEU A 878 -22.48 -0.28 51.33
N PRO A 879 -22.21 0.92 51.87
CA PRO A 879 -23.24 1.81 52.37
C PRO A 879 -24.13 2.30 51.21
N GLY A 880 -25.44 2.08 51.34
CA GLY A 880 -26.42 2.47 50.33
C GLY A 880 -26.79 3.96 50.37
N PRO A 881 -27.26 4.52 49.25
CA PRO A 881 -27.52 3.85 47.96
C PRO A 881 -26.27 3.59 47.12
N VAL A 882 -26.31 2.50 46.33
CA VAL A 882 -25.28 2.03 45.41
C VAL A 882 -25.58 2.48 43.98
N ILE A 883 -24.74 3.34 43.43
CA ILE A 883 -24.81 3.86 42.06
C ILE A 883 -23.79 3.12 41.21
N GLY A 884 -24.24 2.38 40.20
CA GLY A 884 -23.38 1.44 39.49
C GLY A 884 -23.27 1.71 37.99
N TYR A 885 -22.11 1.37 37.42
CA TYR A 885 -21.91 1.18 35.99
C TYR A 885 -21.08 -0.09 35.78
N PHE A 886 -21.39 -0.85 34.73
CA PHE A 886 -20.49 -1.89 34.25
C PHE A 886 -20.32 -1.84 32.74
N GLY A 887 -19.10 -2.08 32.28
CA GLY A 887 -18.67 -1.96 30.89
C GLY A 887 -17.21 -1.54 30.78
N ALA A 888 -16.74 -1.31 29.56
CA ALA A 888 -15.39 -0.80 29.34
C ALA A 888 -15.24 0.60 29.98
N LEU A 889 -14.24 0.77 30.84
CA LEU A 889 -13.88 2.06 31.41
C LEU A 889 -12.82 2.68 30.48
N ALA A 890 -13.21 3.66 29.68
CA ALA A 890 -12.33 4.30 28.69
C ALA A 890 -12.57 5.81 28.64
N ARG A 891 -11.91 6.52 27.71
CA ARG A 891 -11.99 7.98 27.55
C ARG A 891 -13.38 8.55 27.32
N TRP A 892 -14.35 7.75 26.88
CA TRP A 892 -15.74 8.19 26.66
C TRP A 892 -16.58 8.23 27.95
N VAL A 893 -16.08 7.70 29.07
CA VAL A 893 -16.74 7.82 30.37
C VAL A 893 -16.45 9.19 30.97
N ASP A 894 -17.49 9.90 31.41
CA ASP A 894 -17.38 11.19 32.08
C ASP A 894 -17.02 11.00 33.57
N TYR A 895 -15.74 10.78 33.82
CA TYR A 895 -15.22 10.58 35.17
C TYR A 895 -15.39 11.81 36.08
N GLU A 896 -15.40 13.02 35.51
CA GLU A 896 -15.61 14.24 36.29
C GLU A 896 -17.07 14.36 36.75
N LEU A 897 -18.03 13.93 35.93
CA LEU A 897 -19.43 13.84 36.32
C LEU A 897 -19.63 12.88 37.51
N ILE A 898 -18.99 11.71 37.48
CA ILE A 898 -18.99 10.74 38.59
C ILE A 898 -18.30 11.33 39.83
N ARG A 899 -17.17 12.03 39.63
CA ARG A 899 -16.41 12.66 40.73
C ARG A 899 -17.24 13.70 41.47
N ARG A 900 -17.95 14.57 40.73
CA ARG A 900 -18.83 15.61 41.29
C ARG A 900 -19.97 15.00 42.10
N THR A 901 -20.59 13.94 41.61
CA THR A 901 -21.68 13.28 42.34
C THR A 901 -21.20 12.53 43.57
N ALA A 902 -20.05 11.86 43.47
CA ALA A 902 -19.43 11.19 44.62
C ALA A 902 -19.10 12.16 45.76
N LEU A 903 -18.57 13.35 45.43
CA LEU A 903 -18.31 14.41 46.40
C LEU A 903 -19.60 15.03 46.97
N ALA A 904 -20.64 15.20 46.14
CA ALA A 904 -21.93 15.75 46.57
C ALA A 904 -22.78 14.77 47.41
N ARG A 905 -22.49 13.47 47.33
CA ARG A 905 -23.19 12.39 48.04
C ARG A 905 -22.18 11.46 48.74
N PRO A 906 -21.47 11.92 49.79
CA PRO A 906 -20.42 11.13 50.45
C PRO A 906 -20.92 9.89 51.20
N LYS A 907 -22.24 9.72 51.31
CA LYS A 907 -22.88 8.54 51.93
C LYS A 907 -23.30 7.47 50.91
N TRP A 908 -23.20 7.76 49.62
CA TRP A 908 -23.56 6.85 48.53
C TRP A 908 -22.29 6.15 48.03
N SER A 909 -22.41 4.90 47.62
CA SER A 909 -21.30 4.15 47.02
C SER A 909 -21.42 4.15 45.49
N PHE A 910 -20.34 4.51 44.80
CA PHE A 910 -20.24 4.50 43.34
C PHE A 910 -19.40 3.31 42.88
N VAL A 911 -19.97 2.40 42.12
CA VAL A 911 -19.34 1.12 41.76
C VAL A 911 -19.14 1.05 40.24
N LEU A 912 -17.88 0.96 39.81
CA LEU A 912 -17.49 0.84 38.40
C LEU A 912 -16.87 -0.53 38.16
N VAL A 913 -17.50 -1.35 37.31
CA VAL A 913 -17.11 -2.74 37.05
C VAL A 913 -16.72 -2.92 35.59
N GLY A 914 -15.50 -3.35 35.32
CA GLY A 914 -14.99 -3.56 33.97
C GLY A 914 -13.48 -3.30 33.86
N PRO A 915 -12.90 -3.62 32.69
CA PRO A 915 -11.50 -3.34 32.43
C PRO A 915 -11.28 -1.84 32.20
N ASP A 916 -10.15 -1.31 32.70
CA ASP A 916 -9.63 0.01 32.32
C ASP A 916 -8.97 -0.11 30.95
N HIS A 917 -9.72 0.28 29.92
CA HIS A 917 -9.43 -0.07 28.53
C HIS A 917 -8.25 0.73 27.94
N ASP A 918 -8.12 2.00 28.33
CA ASP A 918 -7.10 2.92 27.82
C ASP A 918 -6.33 3.65 28.94
N GLY A 919 -6.53 3.25 30.21
CA GLY A 919 -5.90 3.86 31.38
C GLY A 919 -6.61 5.12 31.88
N SER A 920 -7.70 5.55 31.25
CA SER A 920 -8.43 6.77 31.64
C SER A 920 -9.04 6.64 33.04
N ALA A 921 -9.48 5.44 33.44
CA ALA A 921 -10.08 5.26 34.75
C ALA A 921 -9.04 5.45 35.85
N ALA A 922 -7.85 4.84 35.71
CA ALA A 922 -6.74 5.05 36.63
C ALA A 922 -6.28 6.51 36.68
N ALA A 923 -6.21 7.19 35.52
CA ALA A 923 -5.79 8.59 35.43
C ALA A 923 -6.80 9.59 36.03
N SER A 924 -8.07 9.21 36.15
CA SER A 924 -9.15 10.09 36.63
C SER A 924 -9.03 10.52 38.10
N GLY A 925 -8.25 9.79 38.91
CA GLY A 925 -8.18 9.99 40.36
C GLY A 925 -9.44 9.56 41.14
N LEU A 926 -10.44 8.96 40.47
CA LEU A 926 -11.67 8.49 41.13
C LEU A 926 -11.41 7.46 42.22
N GLY A 927 -10.41 6.58 42.03
CA GLY A 927 -10.05 5.55 43.00
C GLY A 927 -9.53 6.10 44.35
N GLU A 928 -9.23 7.39 44.44
CA GLU A 928 -8.81 8.05 45.69
C GLU A 928 -10.01 8.45 46.56
N LEU A 929 -11.22 8.49 46.01
CA LEU A 929 -12.41 8.85 46.76
C LEU A 929 -12.90 7.66 47.61
N PRO A 930 -13.20 7.87 48.90
CA PRO A 930 -13.51 6.77 49.82
C PRO A 930 -14.84 6.06 49.54
N ASN A 931 -15.68 6.65 48.68
CA ASN A 931 -17.00 6.13 48.30
C ASN A 931 -17.09 5.76 46.82
N VAL A 932 -15.95 5.62 46.12
CA VAL A 932 -15.88 5.11 44.75
C VAL A 932 -15.10 3.80 44.74
N HIS A 933 -15.63 2.79 44.05
CA HIS A 933 -15.13 1.42 44.06
C HIS A 933 -14.91 0.94 42.62
N LEU A 934 -13.63 0.78 42.24
CA LEU A 934 -13.23 0.20 40.95
C LEU A 934 -13.02 -1.31 41.13
N ILE A 935 -13.90 -2.14 40.56
CA ILE A 935 -13.97 -3.57 40.85
C ILE A 935 -13.19 -4.44 39.83
N GLY A 936 -12.84 -3.88 38.67
CA GLY A 936 -12.22 -4.62 37.57
C GLY A 936 -13.23 -5.47 36.77
N PRO A 937 -12.78 -6.20 35.73
CA PRO A 937 -13.66 -7.03 34.90
C PRO A 937 -14.25 -8.20 35.69
N ARG A 938 -15.48 -8.60 35.32
CA ARG A 938 -16.20 -9.73 35.91
C ARG A 938 -16.77 -10.63 34.81
N PRO A 939 -16.86 -11.95 35.04
CA PRO A 939 -17.51 -12.86 34.11
C PRO A 939 -18.92 -12.38 33.74
N TYR A 940 -19.28 -12.49 32.46
CA TYR A 940 -20.60 -12.05 31.96
C TYR A 940 -21.77 -12.71 32.71
N ALA A 941 -21.58 -13.96 33.16
CA ALA A 941 -22.56 -14.71 33.95
C ALA A 941 -22.87 -14.06 35.32
N ASP A 942 -21.95 -13.27 35.88
CA ASP A 942 -22.09 -12.66 37.20
C ASP A 942 -22.78 -11.28 37.15
N LEU A 943 -22.85 -10.66 35.97
CA LEU A 943 -23.35 -9.29 35.80
C LEU A 943 -24.81 -9.10 36.26
N PRO A 944 -25.76 -10.04 36.07
CA PRO A 944 -27.12 -9.88 36.60
C PRO A 944 -27.17 -9.75 38.13
N SER A 945 -26.33 -10.50 38.85
CA SER A 945 -26.23 -10.42 40.31
C SER A 945 -25.63 -9.09 40.77
N ILE A 946 -24.61 -8.58 40.06
CA ILE A 946 -24.03 -7.26 40.32
C ILE A 946 -25.04 -6.15 40.05
N LEU A 947 -25.78 -6.24 38.94
CA LEU A 947 -26.85 -5.30 38.60
C LEU A 947 -27.94 -5.29 39.67
N ALA A 948 -28.27 -6.46 40.24
CA ALA A 948 -29.26 -6.58 41.29
C ALA A 948 -28.89 -5.79 42.55
N ALA A 949 -27.59 -5.60 42.82
CA ALA A 949 -27.07 -4.82 43.94
C ALA A 949 -27.03 -3.29 43.69
N PHE A 950 -27.22 -2.82 42.44
CA PHE A 950 -27.28 -1.39 42.15
C PHE A 950 -28.66 -0.81 42.49
N ASP A 951 -28.70 0.21 43.35
CA ASP A 951 -29.93 0.99 43.57
C ASP A 951 -30.28 1.83 42.34
N VAL A 952 -29.25 2.36 41.65
CA VAL A 952 -29.38 3.04 40.36
C VAL A 952 -28.25 2.60 39.44
N ALA A 953 -28.59 2.12 38.25
CA ALA A 953 -27.62 1.86 37.18
C ALA A 953 -27.41 3.12 36.33
N THR A 954 -26.20 3.37 35.87
CA THR A 954 -25.84 4.61 35.18
C THR A 954 -25.09 4.39 33.90
N ILE A 955 -25.26 5.26 32.90
CA ILE A 955 -24.41 5.34 31.70
C ILE A 955 -23.85 6.77 31.62
N PRO A 956 -22.76 7.07 32.33
CA PRO A 956 -22.21 8.42 32.47
C PRO A 956 -21.23 8.72 31.32
N PHE A 957 -21.68 8.74 30.07
CA PHE A 957 -20.79 8.98 28.93
C PHE A 957 -20.74 10.46 28.57
N ILE A 958 -19.57 10.93 28.13
CA ILE A 958 -19.39 12.25 27.52
C ILE A 958 -20.29 12.30 26.28
N VAL A 959 -21.05 13.39 26.06
CA VAL A 959 -21.92 13.52 24.88
C VAL A 959 -21.18 14.28 23.78
N ASP A 960 -20.78 13.57 22.73
CA ASP A 960 -20.01 14.05 21.58
C ASP A 960 -20.35 13.25 20.31
N ASP A 961 -19.68 13.53 19.19
CA ASP A 961 -19.93 12.83 17.92
C ASP A 961 -19.65 11.32 18.03
N LEU A 962 -18.62 10.94 18.79
CA LEU A 962 -18.24 9.56 19.05
C LEU A 962 -19.38 8.80 19.74
N THR A 963 -19.85 9.30 20.88
CA THR A 963 -20.87 8.63 21.70
C THR A 963 -22.28 8.74 21.12
N ASN A 964 -22.55 9.72 20.25
CA ASN A 964 -23.79 9.78 19.48
C ASN A 964 -23.85 8.73 18.36
N ALA A 965 -22.71 8.15 17.95
CA ALA A 965 -22.63 7.00 17.07
C ALA A 965 -22.69 5.65 17.80
N VAL A 966 -22.84 5.64 19.14
CA VAL A 966 -22.88 4.41 19.95
C VAL A 966 -24.33 3.97 20.18
N SER A 967 -24.57 2.67 20.03
CA SER A 967 -25.79 2.01 20.52
C SER A 967 -25.53 1.38 21.90
N PRO A 968 -25.96 2.00 23.02
CA PRO A 968 -25.51 1.58 24.35
C PRO A 968 -26.17 0.27 24.78
N LEU A 969 -25.46 -0.84 24.62
CA LEU A 969 -25.87 -2.18 25.02
C LEU A 969 -26.33 -2.25 26.49
N LYS A 970 -25.62 -1.53 27.37
CA LYS A 970 -25.89 -1.47 28.82
C LYS A 970 -27.26 -0.92 29.18
N LEU A 971 -27.82 -0.05 28.33
CA LEU A 971 -29.15 0.51 28.53
C LEU A 971 -30.21 -0.60 28.61
N PHE A 972 -30.17 -1.52 27.66
CA PHE A 972 -31.15 -2.61 27.56
C PHE A 972 -30.95 -3.66 28.67
N GLU A 973 -29.70 -3.94 29.05
CA GLU A 973 -29.37 -4.82 30.18
C GLU A 973 -29.91 -4.26 31.51
N TYR A 974 -29.74 -2.97 31.76
CA TYR A 974 -30.23 -2.33 32.99
C TYR A 974 -31.76 -2.31 33.06
N MET A 975 -32.43 -2.09 31.93
CA MET A 975 -33.89 -2.17 31.82
C MET A 975 -34.40 -3.60 32.07
N ALA A 976 -33.72 -4.64 31.57
CA ALA A 976 -34.08 -6.03 31.84
C ALA A 976 -33.90 -6.40 33.32
N GLY A 977 -32.86 -5.89 33.97
CA GLY A 977 -32.66 -5.99 35.42
C GLY A 977 -33.80 -5.35 36.24
N GLY A 978 -34.50 -4.37 35.66
CA GLY A 978 -35.66 -3.69 36.27
C GLY A 978 -35.29 -2.63 37.32
N GLY A 979 -34.03 -2.23 37.39
CA GLY A 979 -33.56 -1.16 38.28
C GLY A 979 -33.70 0.24 37.66
N PRO A 980 -33.88 1.29 38.47
CA PRO A 980 -33.79 2.68 38.00
C PRO A 980 -32.50 2.91 37.22
N THR A 981 -32.62 3.56 36.05
CA THR A 981 -31.49 3.80 35.15
C THR A 981 -31.39 5.28 34.81
N VAL A 982 -30.20 5.86 34.93
CA VAL A 982 -29.88 7.26 34.57
C VAL A 982 -28.77 7.29 33.53
N THR A 983 -28.98 7.97 32.42
CA THR A 983 -28.00 8.09 31.34
C THR A 983 -27.80 9.54 30.93
N THR A 984 -26.65 9.87 30.35
CA THR A 984 -26.45 11.16 29.71
C THR A 984 -27.28 11.24 28.42
N ALA A 985 -27.48 12.45 27.92
CA ALA A 985 -28.33 12.71 26.76
C ALA A 985 -27.69 12.31 25.42
N MET A 986 -27.13 11.10 25.30
CA MET A 986 -26.71 10.50 24.03
C MET A 986 -27.90 10.28 23.11
N GLN A 987 -27.69 10.42 21.80
CA GLN A 987 -28.77 10.35 20.78
C GLN A 987 -29.63 9.09 20.90
N GLU A 988 -29.02 7.90 21.00
CA GLU A 988 -29.76 6.64 21.13
C GLU A 988 -30.51 6.51 22.46
N CYS A 989 -29.96 7.03 23.56
CA CYS A 989 -30.62 7.02 24.87
C CYS A 989 -31.88 7.90 24.92
N ARG A 990 -31.92 9.02 24.19
CA ARG A 990 -33.08 9.92 24.15
C ARG A 990 -34.33 9.27 23.55
N LYS A 991 -34.17 8.18 22.81
CA LYS A 991 -35.29 7.44 22.21
C LYS A 991 -36.06 6.61 23.23
N GLU A 992 -35.46 6.31 24.39
CA GLU A 992 -36.06 5.45 25.40
C GLU A 992 -36.74 6.28 26.51
N ASN A 993 -38.07 6.26 26.50
CA ASN A 993 -38.89 6.97 27.50
C ASN A 993 -38.94 6.28 28.86
N SER A 994 -38.45 5.04 28.95
CA SER A 994 -38.49 4.25 30.18
C SER A 994 -37.32 4.54 31.11
N VAL A 995 -36.31 5.32 30.72
CA VAL A 995 -35.16 5.68 31.58
C VAL A 995 -35.08 7.18 31.82
N ARG A 996 -34.27 7.61 32.79
CA ARG A 996 -34.01 9.03 33.05
C ARG A 996 -32.82 9.49 32.22
N VAL A 997 -33.00 10.57 31.47
CA VAL A 997 -31.98 11.14 30.59
C VAL A 997 -31.60 12.53 31.07
N ALA A 998 -30.39 12.67 31.61
CA ALA A 998 -29.87 13.94 32.10
C ALA A 998 -29.39 14.81 30.93
N GLN A 999 -29.89 16.04 30.83
CA GLN A 999 -29.58 16.96 29.72
C GLN A 999 -28.19 17.59 29.81
N GLY A 1000 -27.51 17.47 30.95
CA GLY A 1000 -26.17 17.98 31.18
C GLY A 1000 -25.72 17.77 32.62
N ALA A 1001 -24.52 18.25 32.94
CA ALA A 1001 -23.89 18.04 34.25
C ALA A 1001 -24.72 18.59 35.44
N GLU A 1002 -25.45 19.69 35.24
CA GLU A 1002 -26.30 20.28 36.28
C GLU A 1002 -27.58 19.47 36.56
N ASP A 1003 -28.11 18.77 35.55
CA ASP A 1003 -29.32 17.95 35.64
C ASP A 1003 -29.02 16.52 36.12
N TRP A 1004 -27.78 16.06 35.97
CA TRP A 1004 -27.36 14.70 36.31
C TRP A 1004 -27.64 14.31 37.78
N LEU A 1005 -27.20 15.12 38.75
CA LEU A 1005 -27.41 14.81 40.17
C LEU A 1005 -28.90 14.82 40.57
N PRO A 1006 -29.72 15.81 40.14
CA PRO A 1006 -31.18 15.74 40.31
C PRO A 1006 -31.84 14.46 39.75
N GLN A 1007 -31.41 14.00 38.56
CA GLN A 1007 -31.94 12.74 38.01
C GLN A 1007 -31.54 11.52 38.84
N LEU A 1008 -30.31 11.48 39.38
CA LEU A 1008 -29.87 10.43 40.29
C LEU A 1008 -30.67 10.43 41.60
N ASP A 1009 -30.87 11.59 42.23
CA ASP A 1009 -31.69 11.70 43.44
C ASP A 1009 -33.13 11.20 43.18
N ALA A 1010 -33.70 11.57 42.03
CA ALA A 1010 -35.03 11.11 41.63
C ALA A 1010 -35.07 9.59 41.38
N ALA A 1011 -34.03 9.01 40.77
CA ALA A 1011 -33.91 7.57 40.54
C ALA A 1011 -33.78 6.78 41.85
N VAL A 1012 -32.99 7.28 42.81
CA VAL A 1012 -32.88 6.70 44.16
C VAL A 1012 -34.23 6.74 44.88
N ALA A 1013 -34.93 7.88 44.81
CA ALA A 1013 -36.25 8.04 45.45
C ALA A 1013 -37.34 7.16 44.81
N GLU A 1014 -37.23 6.92 43.51
CA GLU A 1014 -38.14 6.06 42.74
C GLU A 1014 -38.03 4.58 43.15
N GLY A 1015 -36.81 4.09 43.37
CA GLY A 1015 -36.56 2.71 43.78
C GLY A 1015 -37.14 1.66 42.82
N ARG A 1016 -37.37 0.43 43.31
CA ARG A 1016 -37.86 -0.70 42.50
C ARG A 1016 -39.32 -1.04 42.82
N SER A 1017 -40.27 -0.17 42.47
CA SER A 1017 -41.69 -0.52 42.59
C SER A 1017 -42.07 -1.62 41.58
N PRO A 1018 -43.02 -2.54 41.90
CA PRO A 1018 -43.44 -3.58 40.98
C PRO A 1018 -43.91 -3.05 39.62
N GLU A 1019 -44.62 -1.92 39.61
CA GLU A 1019 -45.11 -1.26 38.40
C GLU A 1019 -43.95 -0.76 37.53
N ARG A 1020 -42.91 -0.20 38.17
CA ARG A 1020 -41.76 0.34 37.45
C ARG A 1020 -40.84 -0.74 36.89
N VAL A 1021 -40.60 -1.79 37.68
CA VAL A 1021 -39.87 -2.99 37.24
C VAL A 1021 -40.57 -3.61 36.03
N HIS A 1022 -41.90 -3.73 36.07
CA HIS A 1022 -42.68 -4.26 34.95
C HIS A 1022 -42.55 -3.39 33.68
N GLN A 1023 -42.64 -2.06 33.83
CA GLN A 1023 -42.48 -1.13 32.71
C GLN A 1023 -41.09 -1.24 32.05
N LEU A 1024 -40.02 -1.24 32.84
CA LEU A 1024 -38.64 -1.36 32.34
C LEU A 1024 -38.41 -2.70 31.62
N ARG A 1025 -38.87 -3.80 32.21
CA ARG A 1025 -38.75 -5.13 31.60
C ARG A 1025 -39.54 -5.25 30.30
N GLN A 1026 -40.77 -4.74 30.27
CA GLN A 1026 -41.58 -4.73 29.04
C GLN A 1026 -40.92 -3.92 27.90
N ALA A 1027 -40.24 -2.82 28.23
CA ALA A 1027 -39.47 -2.08 27.25
C ALA A 1027 -38.24 -2.88 26.78
N ALA A 1028 -37.49 -3.51 27.70
CA ALA A 1028 -36.33 -4.34 27.36
C ALA A 1028 -36.67 -5.55 26.48
N GLU A 1029 -37.83 -6.20 26.67
CA GLU A 1029 -38.30 -7.33 25.84
C GLU A 1029 -38.41 -6.98 24.35
N ARG A 1030 -38.59 -5.70 24.00
CA ARG A 1030 -38.63 -5.22 22.61
C ARG A 1030 -37.25 -5.15 21.96
N HIS A 1031 -36.20 -5.27 22.75
CA HIS A 1031 -34.81 -5.06 22.36
C HIS A 1031 -33.96 -6.33 22.52
N THR A 1032 -34.54 -7.52 22.33
CA THR A 1032 -33.78 -8.78 22.47
C THR A 1032 -32.80 -9.03 21.31
N TRP A 1033 -31.68 -9.69 21.60
CA TRP A 1033 -30.75 -10.14 20.54
C TRP A 1033 -31.42 -11.05 19.51
N LYS A 1034 -32.37 -11.88 19.95
CA LYS A 1034 -33.20 -12.72 19.05
C LYS A 1034 -34.00 -11.87 18.06
N ALA A 1035 -34.58 -10.76 18.50
CA ALA A 1035 -35.27 -9.84 17.61
C ALA A 1035 -34.30 -9.14 16.63
N ARG A 1036 -33.08 -8.79 17.08
CA ARG A 1036 -32.03 -8.21 16.21
C ARG A 1036 -31.58 -9.17 15.12
N ALA A 1037 -31.24 -10.39 15.51
CA ALA A 1037 -30.83 -11.44 14.59
C ALA A 1037 -31.95 -11.75 13.56
N ALA A 1038 -33.19 -11.87 14.00
CA ALA A 1038 -34.33 -12.08 13.10
C ALA A 1038 -34.54 -10.93 12.11
N ALA A 1039 -34.36 -9.67 12.54
CA ALA A 1039 -34.47 -8.52 11.65
C ALA A 1039 -33.40 -8.54 10.55
N ILE A 1040 -32.13 -8.82 10.91
CA ILE A 1040 -31.03 -8.95 9.95
C ILE A 1040 -31.32 -10.06 8.94
N LEU A 1041 -31.63 -11.28 9.42
CA LEU A 1041 -31.89 -12.44 8.56
C LEU A 1041 -33.07 -12.22 7.61
N SER A 1042 -34.14 -11.58 8.08
CA SER A 1042 -35.30 -11.29 7.23
C SER A 1042 -34.94 -10.40 6.05
N ARG A 1043 -33.95 -9.52 6.21
CA ARG A 1043 -33.49 -8.62 5.14
C ARG A 1043 -32.53 -9.31 4.18
N VAL A 1044 -31.61 -10.13 4.70
CA VAL A 1044 -30.68 -10.96 3.90
C VAL A 1044 -31.42 -11.98 3.02
N ALA A 1045 -32.59 -12.46 3.45
CA ALA A 1045 -33.40 -13.39 2.65
C ALA A 1045 -34.15 -12.71 1.47
N ILE A 1046 -34.51 -11.43 1.58
CA ILE A 1046 -35.28 -10.72 0.54
C ILE A 1046 -34.44 -10.43 -0.72
N THR A 1047 -33.12 -10.30 -0.57
CA THR A 1047 -32.16 -10.13 -1.66
C THR A 1047 -32.11 -11.30 -2.66
N GLU A 1048 -32.78 -12.43 -2.38
CA GLU A 1048 -32.95 -13.56 -3.32
C GLU A 1048 -33.98 -13.33 -4.43
N SER A 1049 -34.82 -12.29 -4.33
CA SER A 1049 -36.03 -12.14 -5.15
C SER A 1049 -36.01 -10.99 -6.18
N VAL A 1050 -34.83 -10.42 -6.47
CA VAL A 1050 -34.65 -9.31 -7.44
C VAL A 1050 -33.74 -9.72 -8.59
#